data_AF-A0A4V0XG10-F1
#
_entry.id   AF-A0A4V0XG10-F1
#
_cell.length_a   1.000
_cell.length_b   1.000
_cell.length_c   1.000
_cell.angle_alpha   90.00
_cell.angle_beta   90.00
_cell.angle_gamma   90.00
#
_symmetry.space_group_name_H-M   'P 1'
#
loop_
_entity.id
_entity.type
_entity.pdbx_description
1 polymer ?
#
loop_
_entity_poly.entity_id
_entity_poly.type
_entity_poly.pdbx_seq_one_letter_code
_entity_poly.pdbx_strand_id
1 'polypeptide(L)'
;MRPTLLGIPMLLLLACDDASVTVDDSGKGGNDTNDTNDTSDTGSVTDGSISVSPARIDLPVIFVGKSATAPIVVTNVGDGPVAVTVSVLGGHAADWTLDAYTSSPGPGESATHTASLTPTAWGDFSVSLIVEDAESEARIEVPVVAHVQEDTDNDGYGSVATGGEDCADNDPTVNPGVEETWYDGLDSNCDGANDYDQDGDGVMLGSDCDDEDASTYPGAADAWYDGVDSDCAGNDDYDQDLDGYGEDDCNDADPTVNPAAADTWYDAVDTNCDGANDFDQDGDGYQVDVDCDDTDATANPGAAEIWYDGIDQACDGGDDYDQDGDGVDYPTDCSDTDPTTTGPTAEVVDGIDSDCDGYIDDFTATELASGILYGTTASMGLGDHGAIALTSDITGDGLNDLVLTAAGYSSGYAWVVEGADAVIATSYVTDSDTATISGSSGYYPLRYVNGPFGDADADGDGDLVVGGKYASAYYGESYGFEGGTGLTGALSASSPDAKFTGDSSSYADDAGQVANGDLDGDGQAETVLGSDQDNGSDSLRDSGSLAIFTGFSDTYDLGDAEDLIYGPDAYDYLGISLTLADVDGDGYLDMLAGAPGYDEGADDAGGLFVIQGNSSLSWDSGADDAALFEIRGDTSDLGLGEDTLAHPGDIDGDGNLDVGLTSEDSGSVWLFVDAGSLSGAVSLSAADYELTGTAGDLGSSLAMDSDLDADGDDDIVIGADGDDTAATNAGAAFVFSWASTWGASLTSTDASVTLWGTAADEYFGSGAAGGFDLDGDGTEDVVIGAASNDTKASAAGAAYIIQGW
;
A
#
# COMPACT_ATOMS: atom_id res chain seq x y z
N MET A 1 30.32 -38.58 -22.06
CA MET A 1 31.21 -38.41 -23.23
C MET A 1 31.09 -36.94 -23.68
N ARG A 2 32.15 -36.13 -23.57
CA ARG A 2 32.29 -34.81 -24.25
C ARG A 2 32.57 -35.03 -25.77
N PRO A 3 32.66 -34.00 -26.64
CA PRO A 3 31.71 -32.91 -26.97
C PRO A 3 31.65 -32.61 -28.52
N THR A 4 30.91 -31.59 -28.97
CA THR A 4 31.23 -30.70 -30.15
C THR A 4 30.22 -29.53 -30.20
N LEU A 5 30.60 -28.31 -29.78
CA LEU A 5 31.11 -27.14 -30.53
C LEU A 5 30.12 -26.47 -31.53
N LEU A 6 29.60 -25.30 -31.10
CA LEU A 6 28.98 -24.24 -31.91
C LEU A 6 30.06 -23.41 -32.62
N GLY A 7 29.73 -22.86 -33.79
CA GLY A 7 30.58 -21.93 -34.54
C GLY A 7 30.07 -20.49 -34.49
N ILE A 8 30.99 -19.54 -34.46
CA ILE A 8 30.78 -18.11 -34.70
C ILE A 8 31.77 -17.66 -35.80
N PRO A 9 31.38 -16.82 -36.78
CA PRO A 9 32.33 -16.14 -37.64
C PRO A 9 32.63 -14.70 -37.19
N MET A 10 33.93 -14.46 -37.21
CA MET A 10 34.75 -13.25 -37.09
C MET A 10 34.32 -12.06 -37.97
N LEU A 11 34.44 -10.82 -37.47
CA LEU A 11 34.52 -9.61 -38.29
C LEU A 11 35.83 -8.85 -38.02
N LEU A 12 36.45 -8.45 -39.12
CA LEU A 12 37.81 -7.96 -39.31
C LEU A 12 37.82 -6.42 -39.30
N LEU A 13 38.69 -5.76 -38.51
CA LEU A 13 39.01 -4.33 -38.69
C LEU A 13 40.46 -4.15 -39.12
N LEU A 14 40.64 -3.50 -40.27
CA LEU A 14 41.91 -3.02 -40.82
C LEU A 14 42.20 -1.60 -40.29
N ALA A 15 43.44 -1.38 -39.88
CA ALA A 15 44.02 -0.09 -39.50
C ALA A 15 44.28 0.84 -40.69
N CYS A 16 44.41 2.15 -40.41
CA CYS A 16 45.34 3.04 -41.12
C CYS A 16 45.81 4.22 -40.24
N ASP A 17 47.14 4.37 -40.20
CA ASP A 17 48.00 5.45 -39.70
C ASP A 17 47.54 6.89 -39.99
N ASP A 18 47.84 7.86 -39.11
CA ASP A 18 49.05 8.71 -39.25
C ASP A 18 49.34 9.62 -38.03
N ALA A 19 50.62 10.00 -37.90
CA ALA A 19 51.23 11.06 -37.10
C ALA A 19 51.73 10.76 -35.66
N SER A 20 53.03 10.46 -35.62
CA SER A 20 53.93 10.42 -34.47
C SER A 20 54.00 11.73 -33.65
N VAL A 21 53.94 11.61 -32.31
CA VAL A 21 54.60 12.54 -31.38
C VAL A 21 55.66 11.77 -30.61
N THR A 22 56.92 12.16 -30.84
CA THR A 22 58.10 11.65 -30.13
C THR A 22 58.15 12.22 -28.71
N VAL A 23 58.14 11.37 -27.69
CA VAL A 23 58.65 11.71 -26.36
C VAL A 23 60.09 11.20 -26.27
N ASP A 24 60.98 12.12 -25.91
CA ASP A 24 62.44 11.97 -25.81
C ASP A 24 62.80 11.16 -24.56
N ASP A 25 63.00 9.83 -24.70
CA ASP A 25 63.71 9.07 -23.67
C ASP A 25 65.22 9.17 -23.92
N SER A 26 65.80 10.22 -23.36
CA SER A 26 67.24 10.31 -23.14
C SER A 26 67.56 10.51 -21.66
N GLY A 27 67.27 9.48 -20.87
CA GLY A 27 68.23 9.06 -19.85
C GLY A 27 67.65 8.68 -18.50
N LYS A 28 67.42 7.38 -18.32
CA LYS A 28 68.09 6.55 -17.30
C LYS A 28 67.84 5.08 -17.58
N GLY A 29 68.89 4.39 -18.05
CA GLY A 29 68.91 2.94 -18.05
C GLY A 29 68.93 2.41 -16.62
N GLY A 30 67.85 1.75 -16.25
CA GLY A 30 67.71 0.85 -15.13
C GLY A 30 66.57 -0.09 -15.48
N ASN A 31 66.89 -1.36 -15.75
CA ASN A 31 65.90 -2.40 -15.95
C ASN A 31 65.29 -2.68 -14.57
N ASP A 32 64.19 -2.02 -14.26
CA ASP A 32 63.35 -2.34 -13.11
C ASP A 32 62.07 -2.99 -13.66
N THR A 33 61.90 -4.27 -13.37
CA THR A 33 60.72 -5.06 -13.75
C THR A 33 59.94 -5.44 -12.51
N ASN A 34 59.92 -4.59 -11.48
CA ASN A 34 59.12 -4.82 -10.27
C ASN A 34 58.65 -3.53 -9.59
N ASP A 35 58.08 -2.61 -10.36
CA ASP A 35 57.33 -1.47 -9.83
C ASP A 35 55.93 -1.44 -10.47
N THR A 36 54.94 -2.02 -9.78
CA THR A 36 53.52 -2.01 -10.17
C THR A 36 52.75 -0.84 -9.56
N ASN A 37 53.43 0.26 -9.19
CA ASN A 37 52.72 1.42 -8.62
C ASN A 37 53.38 2.77 -8.89
N ASP A 38 53.80 3.04 -10.13
CA ASP A 38 54.19 4.40 -10.53
C ASP A 38 52.97 5.28 -10.86
N THR A 39 52.28 5.75 -9.81
CA THR A 39 51.19 6.73 -9.90
C THR A 39 51.67 8.17 -10.17
N SER A 40 52.92 8.38 -10.61
CA SER A 40 53.54 9.71 -10.55
C SER A 40 53.34 10.64 -11.75
N ASP A 41 52.62 10.25 -12.82
CA ASP A 41 52.34 11.16 -13.94
C ASP A 41 51.09 12.04 -13.70
N THR A 42 51.19 12.92 -12.71
CA THR A 42 50.15 13.88 -12.27
C THR A 42 49.96 15.08 -13.22
N GLY A 43 50.52 15.03 -14.43
CA GLY A 43 50.45 16.11 -15.41
C GLY A 43 49.07 16.25 -16.06
N SER A 44 48.79 17.41 -16.67
CA SER A 44 47.61 17.63 -17.52
C SER A 44 48.00 17.78 -18.98
N VAL A 45 47.16 17.29 -19.90
CA VAL A 45 47.31 17.53 -21.35
C VAL A 45 46.32 18.61 -21.77
N THR A 46 46.75 19.55 -22.61
CA THR A 46 45.90 20.65 -23.11
C THR A 46 45.88 20.63 -24.63
N ASP A 47 44.68 20.70 -25.21
CA ASP A 47 44.45 20.87 -26.64
C ASP A 47 43.28 21.84 -26.86
N GLY A 48 43.48 22.84 -27.72
CA GLY A 48 42.50 23.89 -27.97
C GLY A 48 41.97 24.58 -26.71
N SER A 49 40.66 24.45 -26.47
CA SER A 49 39.88 25.07 -25.40
C SER A 49 39.82 24.24 -24.10
N ILE A 50 40.34 23.01 -24.10
CA ILE A 50 40.21 22.07 -22.97
C ILE A 50 41.57 21.58 -22.45
N SER A 51 41.64 21.32 -21.15
CA SER A 51 42.78 20.70 -20.48
C SER A 51 42.30 19.54 -19.60
N VAL A 52 42.93 18.37 -19.67
CA VAL A 52 42.51 17.15 -18.98
C VAL A 52 43.62 16.65 -18.06
N SER A 53 43.26 16.24 -16.84
CA SER A 53 44.17 15.70 -15.82
C SER A 53 43.58 14.46 -15.14
N PRO A 54 44.36 13.40 -14.87
CA PRO A 54 45.76 13.22 -15.24
C PRO A 54 45.94 12.92 -16.75
N ALA A 55 47.18 13.06 -17.23
CA ALA A 55 47.56 12.83 -18.63
C ALA A 55 47.59 11.34 -19.02
N ARG A 56 47.65 10.45 -18.02
CA ARG A 56 47.62 8.99 -18.13
C ARG A 56 47.07 8.43 -16.81
N ILE A 57 46.37 7.31 -16.89
CA ILE A 57 45.89 6.58 -15.71
C ILE A 57 46.49 5.18 -15.76
N ASP A 58 47.04 4.73 -14.63
CA ASP A 58 47.40 3.35 -14.39
C ASP A 58 46.53 2.83 -13.24
N LEU A 59 45.72 1.83 -13.50
CA LEU A 59 44.83 1.26 -12.49
C LEU A 59 45.61 0.24 -11.65
N PRO A 60 45.27 0.09 -10.35
CA PRO A 60 45.78 -1.03 -9.57
C PRO A 60 45.38 -2.37 -10.23
N VAL A 61 45.97 -3.48 -9.77
CA VAL A 61 45.53 -4.82 -10.22
C VAL A 61 44.03 -5.00 -9.92
N ILE A 62 43.27 -5.46 -10.91
CA ILE A 62 41.82 -5.66 -10.84
C ILE A 62 41.53 -7.14 -11.06
N PHE A 63 40.57 -7.69 -10.33
CA PHE A 63 40.09 -9.05 -10.58
C PHE A 63 38.88 -9.06 -11.51
N VAL A 64 38.78 -10.09 -12.37
CA VAL A 64 37.64 -10.27 -13.28
C VAL A 64 36.32 -10.14 -12.52
N GLY A 65 35.41 -9.29 -12.99
CA GLY A 65 34.11 -9.02 -12.36
C GLY A 65 34.11 -8.01 -11.20
N LYS A 66 35.28 -7.52 -10.75
CA LYS A 66 35.38 -6.42 -9.77
C LYS A 66 35.57 -5.07 -10.48
N SER A 67 35.04 -4.00 -9.90
CA SER A 67 35.05 -2.69 -10.55
C SER A 67 36.17 -1.78 -10.04
N ALA A 68 36.79 -1.03 -10.94
CA ALA A 68 37.73 0.06 -10.61
C ALA A 68 37.38 1.35 -11.36
N THR A 69 37.67 2.51 -10.77
CA THR A 69 37.33 3.82 -11.34
C THR A 69 38.55 4.58 -11.83
N ALA A 70 38.38 5.30 -12.93
CA ALA A 70 39.37 6.13 -13.59
C ALA A 70 38.83 7.57 -13.72
N PRO A 71 39.00 8.42 -12.69
CA PRO A 71 38.52 9.79 -12.72
C PRO A 71 39.42 10.69 -13.57
N ILE A 72 38.81 11.56 -14.38
CA ILE A 72 39.48 12.64 -15.10
C ILE A 72 38.83 13.99 -14.78
N VAL A 73 39.65 15.03 -14.70
CA VAL A 73 39.21 16.43 -14.52
C VAL A 73 39.43 17.17 -15.83
N VAL A 74 38.35 17.72 -16.39
CA VAL A 74 38.36 18.52 -17.62
C VAL A 74 38.17 19.99 -17.25
N THR A 75 39.15 20.82 -17.57
CA THR A 75 39.15 22.27 -17.33
C THR A 75 38.97 23.02 -18.64
N ASN A 76 38.04 23.97 -18.70
CA ASN A 76 37.92 24.91 -19.82
C ASN A 76 38.99 25.99 -19.70
N VAL A 77 39.96 25.98 -20.60
CA VAL A 77 41.06 26.97 -20.67
C VAL A 77 40.88 27.98 -21.80
N GLY A 78 39.75 27.92 -22.52
CA GLY A 78 39.38 28.83 -23.59
C GLY A 78 38.65 30.09 -23.10
N ASP A 79 38.31 30.97 -24.05
CA ASP A 79 37.63 32.25 -23.78
C ASP A 79 36.09 32.18 -23.87
N GLY A 80 35.54 31.01 -24.23
CA GLY A 80 34.08 30.77 -24.39
C GLY A 80 33.65 29.44 -23.76
N PRO A 81 32.34 29.18 -23.61
CA PRO A 81 31.85 27.90 -23.08
C PRO A 81 32.24 26.75 -24.01
N VAL A 82 32.53 25.58 -23.43
CA VAL A 82 32.84 24.33 -24.15
C VAL A 82 31.75 23.30 -23.86
N ALA A 83 31.49 22.39 -24.79
CA ALA A 83 30.55 21.29 -24.59
C ALA A 83 31.34 19.97 -24.61
N VAL A 84 31.64 19.44 -23.42
CA VAL A 84 32.56 18.29 -23.30
C VAL A 84 31.80 16.98 -23.39
N THR A 85 32.28 16.09 -24.25
CA THR A 85 31.88 14.68 -24.29
C THR A 85 33.08 13.78 -24.02
N VAL A 86 32.89 12.77 -23.18
CA VAL A 86 33.89 11.74 -22.88
C VAL A 86 33.42 10.41 -23.46
N SER A 87 34.32 9.67 -24.12
CA SER A 87 34.05 8.34 -24.65
C SER A 87 35.24 7.41 -24.48
N VAL A 88 35.00 6.10 -24.47
CA VAL A 88 36.06 5.08 -24.35
C VAL A 88 36.35 4.50 -25.73
N LEU A 89 37.64 4.50 -26.12
CA LEU A 89 38.11 3.92 -27.37
C LEU A 89 39.16 2.84 -27.09
N GLY A 90 38.93 1.61 -27.55
CA GLY A 90 39.87 0.50 -27.38
C GLY A 90 39.20 -0.87 -27.38
N GLY A 91 40.01 -1.92 -27.21
CA GLY A 91 39.49 -3.25 -26.87
C GLY A 91 38.82 -3.22 -25.50
N HIS A 92 37.81 -4.06 -25.28
CA HIS A 92 37.05 -4.12 -24.01
C HIS A 92 36.23 -2.86 -23.66
N ALA A 93 35.95 -1.96 -24.60
CA ALA A 93 35.12 -0.77 -24.32
C ALA A 93 33.71 -1.08 -23.77
N ALA A 94 33.17 -2.29 -24.01
CA ALA A 94 31.89 -2.74 -23.45
C ALA A 94 31.96 -3.04 -21.94
N ASP A 95 33.17 -3.25 -21.40
CA ASP A 95 33.43 -3.48 -19.97
C ASP A 95 33.51 -2.14 -19.20
N TRP A 96 33.40 -1.00 -19.89
CA TRP A 96 33.44 0.33 -19.30
C TRP A 96 32.06 0.98 -19.25
N THR A 97 31.76 1.60 -18.12
CA THR A 97 30.62 2.50 -17.95
C THR A 97 31.13 3.91 -17.69
N LEU A 98 30.47 4.91 -18.28
CA LEU A 98 30.74 6.33 -18.00
C LEU A 98 29.60 6.90 -17.19
N ASP A 99 29.88 7.90 -16.37
CA ASP A 99 28.83 8.72 -15.75
C ASP A 99 27.94 9.37 -16.83
N ALA A 100 26.62 9.35 -16.59
CA ALA A 100 25.64 9.89 -17.52
C ALA A 100 25.64 11.43 -17.43
N TYR A 101 26.66 12.11 -17.96
CA TYR A 101 26.71 13.56 -17.92
C TYR A 101 27.47 14.20 -19.10
N THR A 102 26.81 15.12 -19.80
CA THR A 102 27.48 16.11 -20.66
C THR A 102 27.73 17.38 -19.85
N SER A 103 28.99 17.78 -19.65
CA SER A 103 29.32 18.99 -18.90
C SER A 103 29.61 20.17 -19.82
N SER A 104 29.15 21.37 -19.44
CA SER A 104 29.44 22.61 -20.15
C SER A 104 30.18 23.63 -19.27
N PRO A 105 31.43 23.35 -18.84
CA PRO A 105 32.19 24.25 -17.97
C PRO A 105 32.43 25.61 -18.64
N GLY A 106 32.18 26.70 -17.91
CA GLY A 106 32.52 28.06 -18.35
C GLY A 106 34.03 28.32 -18.33
N PRO A 107 34.51 29.43 -18.92
CA PRO A 107 35.94 29.78 -18.94
C PRO A 107 36.58 29.75 -17.54
N GLY A 108 37.58 28.88 -17.34
CA GLY A 108 38.29 28.69 -16.07
C GLY A 108 37.63 27.70 -15.10
N GLU A 109 36.46 27.15 -15.41
CA GLU A 109 35.79 26.12 -14.62
C GLU A 109 36.27 24.72 -15.00
N SER A 110 36.07 23.76 -14.09
CA SER A 110 36.42 22.35 -14.31
C SER A 110 35.25 21.44 -13.95
N ALA A 111 35.13 20.32 -14.66
CA ALA A 111 34.19 19.25 -14.38
C ALA A 111 34.97 17.93 -14.24
N THR A 112 34.54 17.09 -13.31
CA THR A 112 35.09 15.73 -13.14
C THR A 112 34.17 14.75 -13.84
N HIS A 113 34.76 13.85 -14.63
CA HIS A 113 34.08 12.71 -15.25
C HIS A 113 34.73 11.42 -14.75
N THR A 114 33.93 10.40 -14.48
CA THR A 114 34.43 9.13 -13.95
C THR A 114 34.04 7.98 -14.87
N ALA A 115 35.06 7.32 -15.43
CA ALA A 115 34.88 6.05 -16.13
C ALA A 115 35.10 4.89 -15.16
N SER A 116 34.22 3.90 -15.17
CA SER A 116 34.31 2.71 -14.33
C SER A 116 34.49 1.46 -15.19
N LEU A 117 35.52 0.66 -14.90
CA LEU A 117 35.83 -0.60 -15.58
C LEU A 117 35.37 -1.77 -14.71
N THR A 118 34.59 -2.68 -15.30
CA THR A 118 34.26 -4.00 -14.73
C THR A 118 34.68 -5.07 -15.76
N PRO A 119 35.90 -5.61 -15.68
CA PRO A 119 36.45 -6.44 -16.74
C PRO A 119 35.78 -7.82 -16.78
N THR A 120 35.48 -8.32 -17.97
CA THR A 120 34.87 -9.65 -18.18
C THR A 120 35.89 -10.72 -18.60
N ALA A 121 37.16 -10.34 -18.77
CA ALA A 121 38.27 -11.23 -19.08
C ALA A 121 39.58 -10.73 -18.46
N TRP A 122 40.49 -11.65 -18.16
CA TRP A 122 41.82 -11.36 -17.61
C TRP A 122 42.82 -10.98 -18.69
N GLY A 123 43.93 -10.39 -18.25
CA GLY A 123 45.07 -9.94 -19.05
C GLY A 123 45.29 -8.43 -18.96
N ASP A 124 46.46 -8.01 -19.42
CA ASP A 124 46.80 -6.60 -19.51
C ASP A 124 46.18 -5.99 -20.76
N PHE A 125 45.42 -4.92 -20.57
CA PHE A 125 44.90 -4.15 -21.70
C PHE A 125 44.96 -2.64 -21.43
N SER A 126 44.95 -1.90 -22.53
CA SER A 126 44.95 -0.44 -22.50
C SER A 126 43.79 0.10 -23.33
N VAL A 127 43.06 1.05 -22.77
CA VAL A 127 42.06 1.84 -23.48
C VAL A 127 42.46 3.30 -23.48
N SER A 128 41.75 4.08 -24.28
CA SER A 128 41.92 5.52 -24.37
C SER A 128 40.60 6.21 -24.03
N LEU A 129 40.61 7.06 -22.99
CA LEU A 129 39.50 7.99 -22.74
C LEU A 129 39.66 9.19 -23.68
N ILE A 130 38.68 9.37 -24.56
CA ILE A 130 38.65 10.43 -25.55
C ILE A 130 37.77 11.55 -25.01
N VAL A 131 38.38 12.71 -24.81
CA VAL A 131 37.71 13.94 -24.37
C VAL A 131 37.67 14.89 -25.55
N GLU A 132 36.45 15.23 -25.98
CA GLU A 132 36.19 16.10 -27.13
C GLU A 132 35.35 17.29 -26.69
N ASP A 133 35.66 18.46 -27.24
CA ASP A 133 34.79 19.64 -27.18
C ASP A 133 33.92 19.66 -28.44
N ALA A 134 32.62 19.37 -28.30
CA ALA A 134 31.68 19.24 -29.42
C ALA A 134 31.52 20.52 -30.26
N GLU A 135 31.91 21.68 -29.72
CA GLU A 135 31.85 22.98 -30.39
C GLU A 135 33.19 23.35 -31.09
N SER A 136 34.26 22.56 -30.90
CA SER A 136 35.57 22.78 -31.53
C SER A 136 36.19 21.48 -32.10
N GLU A 137 37.41 21.58 -32.68
CA GLU A 137 38.17 20.38 -33.12
C GLU A 137 39.13 19.88 -32.02
N ALA A 138 39.02 20.39 -30.78
CA ALA A 138 39.90 20.00 -29.68
C ALA A 138 39.59 18.57 -29.20
N ARG A 139 40.63 17.73 -29.14
CA ARG A 139 40.50 16.31 -28.79
C ARG A 139 41.72 15.84 -28.00
N ILE A 140 41.50 15.40 -26.77
CA ILE A 140 42.53 14.84 -25.92
C ILE A 140 42.29 13.35 -25.72
N GLU A 141 43.36 12.58 -25.80
CA GLU A 141 43.36 11.14 -25.55
C GLU A 141 44.14 10.86 -24.26
N VAL A 142 43.44 10.35 -23.25
CA VAL A 142 44.03 9.92 -21.97
C VAL A 142 44.15 8.40 -21.97
N PRO A 143 45.36 7.85 -22.12
CA PRO A 143 45.57 6.40 -22.07
C PRO A 143 45.36 5.89 -20.64
N VAL A 144 44.61 4.79 -20.52
CA VAL A 144 44.38 4.05 -19.28
C VAL A 144 44.94 2.63 -19.44
N VAL A 145 45.80 2.21 -18.53
CA VAL A 145 46.34 0.85 -18.46
C VAL A 145 45.64 0.10 -17.31
N ALA A 146 45.23 -1.13 -17.57
CA ALA A 146 44.63 -2.02 -16.60
C ALA A 146 45.34 -3.38 -16.61
N HIS A 147 45.68 -3.86 -15.42
CA HIS A 147 46.25 -5.17 -15.18
C HIS A 147 45.17 -6.06 -14.55
N VAL A 148 44.62 -7.01 -15.31
CA VAL A 148 43.49 -7.83 -14.85
C VAL A 148 43.91 -9.27 -14.61
N GLN A 149 43.66 -9.79 -13.41
CA GLN A 149 43.95 -11.17 -13.01
C GLN A 149 42.65 -11.95 -12.74
N GLU A 150 42.73 -13.28 -12.80
CA GLU A 150 41.70 -14.16 -12.22
C GLU A 150 42.00 -14.34 -10.73
N ASP A 151 40.95 -14.31 -9.92
CA ASP A 151 40.91 -14.62 -8.49
C ASP A 151 39.60 -15.40 -8.33
N THR A 152 39.66 -16.73 -8.49
CA THR A 152 38.45 -17.57 -8.62
C THR A 152 37.81 -17.86 -7.26
N ASP A 153 38.59 -17.88 -6.19
CA ASP A 153 38.15 -18.16 -4.83
C ASP A 153 37.97 -16.91 -3.94
N ASN A 154 38.31 -15.73 -4.46
CA ASN A 154 38.16 -14.41 -3.86
C ASN A 154 39.02 -14.17 -2.61
N ASP A 155 40.23 -14.73 -2.55
CA ASP A 155 41.16 -14.49 -1.43
C ASP A 155 42.00 -13.21 -1.56
N GLY A 156 41.92 -12.55 -2.73
CA GLY A 156 42.63 -11.31 -3.02
C GLY A 156 44.03 -11.48 -3.61
N TYR A 157 44.46 -12.70 -3.89
CA TYR A 157 45.64 -13.03 -4.68
C TYR A 157 45.21 -13.56 -6.05
N GLY A 158 45.94 -13.17 -7.10
CA GLY A 158 45.62 -13.64 -8.45
C GLY A 158 46.37 -14.91 -8.81
N SER A 159 45.75 -15.75 -9.65
CA SER A 159 46.37 -16.96 -10.19
C SER A 159 47.75 -16.73 -10.80
N VAL A 160 48.71 -17.63 -10.50
CA VAL A 160 49.98 -17.72 -11.25
C VAL A 160 49.80 -17.89 -12.76
N ALA A 161 48.66 -18.43 -13.20
CA ALA A 161 48.36 -18.59 -14.62
C ALA A 161 48.05 -17.25 -15.32
N THR A 162 47.56 -16.25 -14.57
CA THR A 162 47.21 -14.91 -15.09
C THR A 162 48.20 -13.82 -14.69
N GLY A 163 49.28 -14.19 -13.99
CA GLY A 163 50.39 -13.32 -13.63
C GLY A 163 50.39 -12.85 -12.18
N GLY A 164 49.55 -13.43 -11.31
CA GLY A 164 49.64 -13.26 -9.86
C GLY A 164 50.55 -14.31 -9.20
N GLU A 165 50.48 -14.41 -7.88
CA GLU A 165 51.40 -15.21 -7.05
C GLU A 165 50.72 -16.44 -6.43
N ASP A 166 49.41 -16.62 -6.64
CA ASP A 166 48.63 -17.72 -6.08
C ASP A 166 48.84 -19.02 -6.88
N CYS A 167 49.43 -20.03 -6.21
CA CYS A 167 49.72 -21.33 -6.78
C CYS A 167 48.51 -22.28 -6.85
N ALA A 168 47.39 -21.96 -6.20
CA ALA A 168 46.16 -22.75 -6.21
C ALA A 168 44.87 -21.88 -6.15
N ASP A 169 44.69 -21.01 -7.15
CA ASP A 169 43.55 -20.09 -7.42
C ASP A 169 42.10 -20.60 -7.29
N ASN A 170 41.87 -21.85 -6.94
CA ASN A 170 40.54 -22.40 -6.68
C ASN A 170 40.36 -22.83 -5.22
N ASP A 171 41.30 -22.46 -4.35
CA ASP A 171 41.36 -22.80 -2.94
C ASP A 171 41.88 -21.60 -2.13
N PRO A 172 40.99 -20.84 -1.48
CA PRO A 172 41.33 -19.55 -0.85
C PRO A 172 42.22 -19.70 0.40
N THR A 173 42.57 -20.94 0.76
CA THR A 173 43.49 -21.25 1.86
C THR A 173 44.92 -21.52 1.38
N VAL A 174 45.21 -21.41 0.10
CA VAL A 174 46.55 -21.64 -0.46
C VAL A 174 46.95 -20.41 -1.26
N ASN A 175 47.73 -19.53 -0.64
CA ASN A 175 48.24 -18.33 -1.30
C ASN A 175 49.48 -17.79 -0.55
N PRO A 176 50.26 -16.88 -1.14
CA PRO A 176 51.49 -16.36 -0.53
C PRO A 176 51.31 -15.61 0.79
N GLY A 177 50.08 -15.21 1.12
CA GLY A 177 49.73 -14.57 2.38
C GLY A 177 49.41 -15.53 3.51
N VAL A 178 49.28 -16.82 3.22
CA VAL A 178 48.95 -17.86 4.19
C VAL A 178 50.21 -18.36 4.92
N GLU A 179 50.05 -18.72 6.18
CA GLU A 179 51.10 -19.37 6.96
C GLU A 179 51.10 -20.87 6.67
N GLU A 180 52.28 -21.47 6.46
CA GLU A 180 52.40 -22.86 6.05
C GLU A 180 51.88 -23.82 7.12
N THR A 181 51.06 -24.79 6.71
CA THR A 181 50.60 -25.86 7.60
C THR A 181 51.41 -27.11 7.31
N TRP A 182 52.42 -27.35 8.13
CA TRP A 182 53.36 -28.43 7.91
C TRP A 182 52.70 -29.84 7.91
N TYR A 183 53.23 -30.73 7.07
CA TYR A 183 52.96 -32.17 6.95
C TYR A 183 51.67 -32.61 6.25
N ASP A 184 50.91 -31.70 5.66
CA ASP A 184 49.68 -32.01 4.92
C ASP A 184 49.93 -32.40 3.44
N GLY A 185 51.18 -32.30 3.01
CA GLY A 185 51.68 -32.55 1.66
C GLY A 185 51.44 -31.40 0.68
N LEU A 186 51.01 -30.25 1.18
CA LEU A 186 50.72 -29.03 0.44
C LEU A 186 51.81 -27.97 0.72
N ASP A 187 51.89 -27.00 -0.18
CA ASP A 187 52.76 -25.82 -0.05
C ASP A 187 51.79 -24.64 -0.03
N SER A 188 51.18 -24.43 1.13
CA SER A 188 50.05 -23.52 1.36
C SER A 188 50.45 -22.05 1.16
N ASN A 189 51.71 -21.72 1.42
CA ASN A 189 52.24 -20.36 1.25
C ASN A 189 52.96 -20.15 -0.10
N CYS A 190 52.98 -21.16 -0.97
CA CYS A 190 53.58 -21.14 -2.30
C CYS A 190 55.09 -20.76 -2.34
N ASP A 191 55.85 -20.98 -1.26
CA ASP A 191 57.27 -20.58 -1.15
C ASP A 191 58.26 -21.67 -1.60
N GLY A 192 57.79 -22.92 -1.75
CA GLY A 192 58.57 -24.06 -2.23
C GLY A 192 59.43 -24.78 -1.16
N ALA A 193 59.18 -24.57 0.13
CA ALA A 193 59.76 -25.35 1.22
C ALA A 193 59.30 -26.83 1.22
N ASN A 194 60.08 -27.71 1.87
CA ASN A 194 59.72 -29.13 1.94
C ASN A 194 58.92 -29.39 3.21
N ASP A 195 57.63 -29.62 3.03
CA ASP A 195 56.58 -29.83 4.03
C ASP A 195 56.80 -30.95 5.09
N TYR A 196 57.94 -31.64 5.11
CA TYR A 196 58.22 -32.74 6.06
C TYR A 196 59.51 -32.57 6.88
N ASP A 197 59.96 -31.33 7.09
CA ASP A 197 61.18 -30.96 7.85
C ASP A 197 61.04 -29.49 8.30
N GLN A 198 60.21 -29.23 9.31
CA GLN A 198 59.80 -27.87 9.72
C GLN A 198 60.90 -27.10 10.45
N ASP A 199 61.72 -27.78 11.27
CA ASP A 199 62.81 -27.15 12.02
C ASP A 199 64.16 -27.09 11.26
N GLY A 200 64.27 -27.82 10.14
CA GLY A 200 65.42 -27.84 9.25
C GLY A 200 66.65 -28.58 9.78
N ASP A 201 66.49 -29.48 10.76
CA ASP A 201 67.59 -30.25 11.34
C ASP A 201 68.05 -31.43 10.44
N GLY A 202 67.20 -31.81 9.48
CA GLY A 202 67.43 -32.83 8.46
C GLY A 202 66.99 -34.25 8.84
N VAL A 203 66.29 -34.43 9.94
CA VAL A 203 65.44 -35.59 10.29
C VAL A 203 64.00 -35.25 9.85
N MET A 204 63.19 -36.26 9.53
CA MET A 204 61.80 -36.04 9.08
C MET A 204 60.85 -36.61 10.13
N LEU A 205 59.65 -36.02 10.29
CA LEU A 205 58.52 -36.40 11.19
C LEU A 205 58.31 -37.91 11.43
N GLY A 206 58.69 -38.78 10.48
CA GLY A 206 58.60 -40.24 10.68
C GLY A 206 59.63 -40.85 11.64
N SER A 207 60.62 -40.07 12.10
CA SER A 207 61.63 -40.49 13.08
C SER A 207 61.89 -39.43 14.14
N ASP A 208 61.37 -38.21 13.98
CA ASP A 208 61.33 -37.19 15.01
C ASP A 208 59.99 -37.23 15.76
N CYS A 209 60.01 -37.11 17.09
CA CYS A 209 58.77 -36.99 17.87
C CYS A 209 58.34 -35.54 18.08
N ASP A 210 59.20 -34.57 17.77
CA ASP A 210 58.86 -33.15 17.75
C ASP A 210 59.67 -32.46 16.64
N ASP A 211 59.11 -32.49 15.43
CA ASP A 211 59.73 -32.02 14.18
C ASP A 211 59.73 -30.46 14.09
N GLU A 212 59.30 -29.78 15.17
CA GLU A 212 59.37 -28.32 15.36
C GLU A 212 60.57 -27.88 16.25
N ASP A 213 61.17 -28.80 17.00
CA ASP A 213 62.27 -28.54 17.94
C ASP A 213 63.50 -29.42 17.66
N ALA A 214 64.52 -28.81 17.06
CA ALA A 214 65.81 -29.44 16.74
C ALA A 214 66.60 -30.02 17.93
N SER A 215 66.08 -29.91 19.15
CA SER A 215 66.63 -30.51 20.37
C SER A 215 65.92 -31.79 20.84
N THR A 216 64.75 -32.10 20.28
CA THR A 216 63.97 -33.32 20.51
C THR A 216 64.26 -34.29 19.37
N TYR A 217 64.71 -35.50 19.68
CA TYR A 217 64.99 -36.55 18.67
C TYR A 217 65.33 -37.87 19.38
N PRO A 218 65.24 -39.02 18.69
CA PRO A 218 65.59 -40.31 19.28
C PRO A 218 67.01 -40.35 19.87
N GLY A 219 67.09 -40.31 21.21
CA GLY A 219 68.34 -40.31 21.98
C GLY A 219 68.65 -39.06 22.79
N ALA A 220 67.73 -38.09 22.91
CA ALA A 220 67.83 -36.97 23.85
C ALA A 220 67.59 -37.40 25.32
N ALA A 221 67.41 -36.46 26.26
CA ALA A 221 67.25 -36.75 27.69
C ALA A 221 65.98 -36.10 28.28
N ASP A 222 65.20 -36.84 29.09
CA ASP A 222 63.77 -36.57 29.42
C ASP A 222 63.49 -36.16 30.90
N ALA A 223 62.49 -35.30 31.16
CA ALA A 223 62.11 -34.71 32.46
C ALA A 223 60.58 -34.75 32.72
N TRP A 224 60.11 -34.57 33.97
CA TRP A 224 58.69 -34.76 34.35
C TRP A 224 57.94 -33.43 34.52
N TYR A 225 56.67 -33.39 34.09
CA TYR A 225 55.75 -32.25 34.09
C TYR A 225 56.26 -31.03 33.31
N ASP A 226 57.14 -31.28 32.34
CA ASP A 226 57.48 -30.29 31.31
C ASP A 226 56.86 -30.66 29.96
N GLY A 227 56.25 -31.85 29.86
CA GLY A 227 55.40 -32.26 28.76
C GLY A 227 56.10 -32.59 27.49
N VAL A 228 57.42 -32.73 27.52
CA VAL A 228 58.21 -32.97 26.32
C VAL A 228 58.86 -34.32 26.47
N ASP A 229 58.28 -35.35 25.84
CA ASP A 229 58.90 -36.67 25.65
C ASP A 229 60.13 -36.54 24.74
N SER A 230 61.20 -35.96 25.30
CA SER A 230 62.34 -35.45 24.53
C SER A 230 63.10 -36.56 23.80
N ASP A 231 62.97 -37.81 24.23
CA ASP A 231 63.66 -38.96 23.66
C ASP A 231 62.75 -39.94 22.89
N CYS A 232 61.48 -39.57 22.70
CA CYS A 232 60.48 -40.29 21.91
C CYS A 232 60.15 -41.69 22.46
N ALA A 233 60.20 -41.90 23.78
CA ALA A 233 60.05 -43.22 24.40
C ALA A 233 58.60 -43.57 24.80
N GLY A 234 57.66 -42.63 24.75
CA GLY A 234 56.22 -42.82 24.92
C GLY A 234 55.77 -43.11 26.35
N ASN A 235 56.31 -42.37 27.32
CA ASN A 235 55.87 -42.43 28.72
C ASN A 235 54.94 -41.22 28.98
N ASP A 236 53.74 -41.41 29.53
CA ASP A 236 52.75 -40.33 29.71
C ASP A 236 53.12 -39.40 30.88
N ASP A 237 53.23 -38.09 30.63
CA ASP A 237 53.76 -37.08 31.55
C ASP A 237 52.66 -36.32 32.35
N TYR A 238 51.37 -36.52 32.00
CA TYR A 238 50.25 -35.66 32.42
C TYR A 238 48.98 -36.35 32.97
N ASP A 239 48.94 -37.67 33.11
CA ASP A 239 47.81 -38.38 33.75
C ASP A 239 48.24 -38.85 35.15
N GLN A 240 48.06 -37.97 36.15
CA GLN A 240 48.55 -38.25 37.51
C GLN A 240 47.66 -39.25 38.26
N ASP A 241 46.35 -39.26 38.01
CA ASP A 241 45.38 -40.02 38.80
C ASP A 241 44.82 -41.30 38.12
N LEU A 242 45.11 -41.49 36.83
CA LEU A 242 44.86 -42.68 36.01
C LEU A 242 43.38 -42.95 35.71
N ASP A 243 42.55 -41.91 35.65
CA ASP A 243 41.14 -42.03 35.27
C ASP A 243 40.92 -42.12 33.74
N GLY A 244 41.95 -41.75 32.97
CA GLY A 244 41.99 -41.79 31.51
C GLY A 244 41.83 -40.42 30.83
N TYR A 245 41.74 -39.33 31.59
CA TYR A 245 41.74 -37.94 31.14
C TYR A 245 42.93 -37.22 31.80
N GLY A 246 43.82 -36.61 31.00
CA GLY A 246 45.00 -35.88 31.51
C GLY A 246 44.94 -34.39 31.20
N GLU A 247 45.04 -34.02 29.92
CA GLU A 247 45.10 -32.60 29.51
C GLU A 247 43.75 -31.88 29.56
N ASP A 248 42.66 -32.59 29.29
CA ASP A 248 41.29 -32.06 29.32
C ASP A 248 40.64 -32.16 30.71
N ASP A 249 41.34 -32.71 31.70
CA ASP A 249 40.87 -32.79 33.07
C ASP A 249 41.20 -31.48 33.81
N CYS A 250 40.17 -30.67 34.03
CA CYS A 250 40.28 -29.42 34.77
C CYS A 250 40.68 -29.64 36.26
N ASN A 251 40.75 -30.89 36.73
CA ASN A 251 41.35 -31.29 37.99
C ASN A 251 41.94 -32.72 37.97
N ASP A 252 43.13 -32.89 37.36
CA ASP A 252 43.99 -34.11 37.24
C ASP A 252 44.46 -34.77 38.57
N ALA A 253 43.75 -34.50 39.66
CA ALA A 253 43.89 -35.18 40.94
C ALA A 253 42.56 -35.71 41.49
N ASP A 254 41.44 -35.49 40.80
CA ASP A 254 40.09 -35.91 41.19
C ASP A 254 39.34 -36.62 40.05
N PRO A 255 39.19 -37.96 40.10
CA PRO A 255 38.63 -38.77 39.01
C PRO A 255 37.10 -38.63 38.85
N THR A 256 36.49 -37.61 39.46
CA THR A 256 35.06 -37.29 39.35
C THR A 256 34.77 -35.99 38.58
N VAL A 257 35.82 -35.21 38.29
CA VAL A 257 35.79 -34.04 37.42
C VAL A 257 36.48 -34.47 36.13
N ASN A 258 35.78 -34.42 35.00
CA ASN A 258 36.34 -34.77 33.69
C ASN A 258 35.34 -34.40 32.58
N PRO A 259 35.80 -34.26 31.33
CA PRO A 259 34.96 -33.92 30.18
C PRO A 259 33.71 -34.76 29.91
N ALA A 260 33.66 -35.98 30.47
CA ALA A 260 32.53 -36.90 30.30
C ALA A 260 31.54 -36.89 31.48
N ALA A 261 31.80 -36.10 32.52
CA ALA A 261 30.88 -35.90 33.61
C ALA A 261 29.68 -35.03 33.17
N ALA A 262 28.63 -35.01 33.98
CA ALA A 262 27.48 -34.14 33.75
C ALA A 262 27.44 -33.12 34.88
N ASP A 263 27.21 -31.85 34.55
CA ASP A 263 27.18 -30.79 35.55
C ASP A 263 25.99 -30.91 36.49
N THR A 264 26.24 -30.44 37.70
CA THR A 264 25.21 -30.20 38.70
C THR A 264 25.10 -28.70 38.89
N TRP A 265 24.12 -28.09 38.21
CA TRP A 265 23.90 -26.64 38.26
C TRP A 265 23.95 -26.07 39.68
N TYR A 266 24.63 -24.93 39.83
CA TYR A 266 24.75 -24.09 41.03
C TYR A 266 25.63 -24.63 42.17
N ASP A 267 26.58 -25.53 41.90
CA ASP A 267 27.56 -26.00 42.90
C ASP A 267 28.97 -25.38 42.75
N ALA A 268 29.12 -24.50 41.77
CA ALA A 268 30.33 -23.81 41.36
C ALA A 268 31.46 -24.73 40.87
N VAL A 269 31.12 -25.97 40.49
CA VAL A 269 32.05 -26.95 39.95
C VAL A 269 31.63 -27.25 38.51
N ASP A 270 32.39 -26.69 37.58
CA ASP A 270 32.42 -27.13 36.19
C ASP A 270 32.97 -28.56 36.17
N THR A 271 32.06 -29.53 36.25
CA THR A 271 32.37 -30.95 36.46
C THR A 271 32.71 -31.59 35.12
N ASN A 272 32.09 -31.12 34.04
CA ASN A 272 32.31 -31.57 32.67
C ASN A 272 33.38 -30.75 31.92
N CYS A 273 34.03 -29.78 32.58
CA CYS A 273 35.11 -28.96 32.04
C CYS A 273 34.77 -28.25 30.71
N ASP A 274 33.49 -27.95 30.44
CA ASP A 274 33.05 -27.32 29.19
C ASP A 274 33.09 -25.78 29.22
N GLY A 275 33.36 -25.22 30.41
CA GLY A 275 33.46 -23.79 30.63
C GLY A 275 32.13 -23.04 30.56
N ALA A 276 30.99 -23.74 30.55
CA ALA A 276 29.68 -23.14 30.73
C ALA A 276 29.61 -22.49 32.11
N ASN A 277 28.92 -21.35 32.17
CA ASN A 277 28.72 -20.67 33.43
C ASN A 277 27.69 -21.45 34.24
N ASP A 278 28.10 -22.08 35.34
CA ASP A 278 27.28 -22.90 36.25
C ASP A 278 26.08 -22.15 36.90
N PHE A 279 25.87 -20.88 36.54
CA PHE A 279 24.82 -19.99 37.04
C PHE A 279 23.97 -19.37 35.92
N ASP A 280 24.07 -19.86 34.69
CA ASP A 280 23.32 -19.41 33.50
C ASP A 280 22.92 -20.67 32.71
N GLN A 281 21.76 -21.24 33.03
CA GLN A 281 21.39 -22.57 32.55
C GLN A 281 20.81 -22.57 31.11
N ASP A 282 20.25 -21.46 30.64
CA ASP A 282 19.70 -21.33 29.28
C ASP A 282 20.65 -20.64 28.27
N GLY A 283 21.72 -19.99 28.75
CA GLY A 283 22.81 -19.44 27.96
C GLY A 283 22.52 -18.09 27.33
N ASP A 284 21.57 -17.31 27.88
CA ASP A 284 21.23 -15.98 27.38
C ASP A 284 22.20 -14.87 27.85
N GLY A 285 23.10 -15.21 28.78
CA GLY A 285 24.14 -14.34 29.32
C GLY A 285 23.76 -13.63 30.62
N TYR A 286 22.57 -13.86 31.15
CA TYR A 286 22.13 -13.44 32.48
C TYR A 286 22.30 -14.60 33.48
N GLN A 287 22.54 -14.27 34.75
CA GLN A 287 22.76 -15.27 35.80
C GLN A 287 21.53 -15.36 36.69
N VAL A 288 21.32 -16.51 37.32
CA VAL A 288 20.23 -16.81 38.27
C VAL A 288 19.97 -15.77 39.38
N ASP A 289 20.89 -14.82 39.64
CA ASP A 289 20.69 -13.73 40.60
C ASP A 289 20.09 -12.44 40.01
N VAL A 290 20.06 -12.32 38.68
CA VAL A 290 19.44 -11.22 37.93
C VAL A 290 18.32 -11.74 37.00
N ASP A 291 18.42 -12.99 36.58
CA ASP A 291 17.44 -13.70 35.77
C ASP A 291 16.27 -14.21 36.63
N CYS A 292 15.04 -13.94 36.19
CA CYS A 292 13.82 -14.35 36.88
C CYS A 292 13.38 -15.79 36.54
N ASP A 293 13.79 -16.34 35.40
CA ASP A 293 13.69 -17.75 35.04
C ASP A 293 14.92 -18.22 34.24
N ASP A 294 15.98 -18.58 34.98
CA ASP A 294 17.29 -19.08 34.50
C ASP A 294 17.20 -20.38 33.64
N THR A 295 16.00 -20.83 33.29
CA THR A 295 15.75 -21.96 32.39
C THR A 295 15.07 -21.56 31.08
N ASP A 296 14.74 -20.28 30.90
CA ASP A 296 14.06 -19.69 29.75
C ASP A 296 14.76 -18.41 29.27
N ALA A 297 15.55 -18.56 28.20
CA ALA A 297 16.32 -17.47 27.58
C ALA A 297 15.47 -16.28 27.05
N THR A 298 14.15 -16.34 27.16
CA THR A 298 13.24 -15.22 26.83
C THR A 298 12.85 -14.36 28.02
N ALA A 299 13.17 -14.77 29.26
CA ALA A 299 12.81 -14.06 30.49
C ALA A 299 14.05 -13.54 31.21
N ASN A 300 14.53 -12.36 30.82
CA ASN A 300 15.72 -11.73 31.40
C ASN A 300 15.63 -10.19 31.40
N PRO A 301 16.46 -9.48 32.19
CA PRO A 301 16.48 -8.01 32.26
C PRO A 301 16.74 -7.26 30.94
N GLY A 302 17.13 -7.94 29.87
CA GLY A 302 17.29 -7.38 28.53
C GLY A 302 16.15 -7.71 27.57
N ALA A 303 15.19 -8.54 27.97
CA ALA A 303 14.05 -8.92 27.18
C ALA A 303 13.03 -7.76 27.08
N ALA A 304 12.26 -7.77 25.99
CA ALA A 304 11.12 -6.89 25.84
C ALA A 304 9.87 -7.59 26.40
N GLU A 305 9.06 -6.86 27.15
CA GLU A 305 7.84 -7.39 27.75
C GLU A 305 6.82 -7.78 26.66
N ILE A 306 6.21 -8.95 26.83
CA ILE A 306 5.06 -9.43 26.07
C ILE A 306 3.87 -9.42 27.01
N TRP A 307 3.13 -8.33 26.97
CA TRP A 307 1.99 -8.09 27.85
C TRP A 307 0.92 -9.19 27.74
N TYR A 308 0.31 -9.49 28.90
CA TYR A 308 -0.83 -10.40 29.10
C TYR A 308 -0.56 -11.89 28.92
N ASP A 309 0.71 -12.34 28.90
CA ASP A 309 1.04 -13.77 28.83
C ASP A 309 1.30 -14.41 30.21
N GLY A 310 1.33 -13.60 31.27
CA GLY A 310 1.53 -13.97 32.66
C GLY A 310 3.00 -14.13 33.07
N ILE A 311 3.95 -13.69 32.25
CA ILE A 311 5.39 -13.82 32.45
C ILE A 311 6.01 -12.41 32.49
N ASP A 312 6.76 -12.09 33.54
CA ASP A 312 7.58 -10.87 33.61
C ASP A 312 8.87 -11.11 32.80
N GLN A 313 8.82 -10.92 31.48
CA GLN A 313 10.00 -11.24 30.66
C GLN A 313 11.16 -10.28 30.97
N ALA A 314 10.87 -9.03 31.29
CA ALA A 314 11.89 -8.02 31.61
C ALA A 314 12.49 -8.18 33.02
N CYS A 315 12.00 -9.11 33.84
CA CYS A 315 12.42 -9.36 35.22
C CYS A 315 12.49 -8.07 36.09
N ASP A 316 11.66 -7.07 35.81
CA ASP A 316 11.70 -5.77 36.49
C ASP A 316 10.65 -5.66 37.59
N GLY A 317 9.80 -6.68 37.72
CA GLY A 317 8.70 -6.74 38.67
C GLY A 317 7.53 -5.84 38.29
N GLY A 318 7.41 -5.48 37.01
CA GLY A 318 6.22 -4.91 36.40
C GLY A 318 5.00 -5.82 36.60
N ASP A 319 3.82 -5.21 36.62
CA ASP A 319 2.58 -5.97 36.60
C ASP A 319 2.20 -6.16 35.13
N ASP A 320 2.23 -7.41 34.64
CA ASP A 320 1.97 -7.81 33.24
C ASP A 320 0.55 -7.46 32.74
N TYR A 321 -0.27 -6.88 33.60
CA TYR A 321 -1.62 -6.42 33.30
C TYR A 321 -1.81 -4.91 33.52
N ASP A 322 -0.73 -4.14 33.75
CA ASP A 322 -0.72 -2.68 34.00
C ASP A 322 0.36 -2.02 33.10
N GLN A 323 0.10 -1.97 31.79
CA GLN A 323 1.11 -1.56 30.81
C GLN A 323 1.49 -0.07 30.91
N ASP A 324 0.59 0.80 31.35
CA ASP A 324 0.84 2.22 31.54
C ASP A 324 1.29 2.63 32.96
N GLY A 325 1.14 1.74 33.93
CA GLY A 325 1.61 1.90 35.30
C GLY A 325 0.74 2.82 36.17
N ASP A 326 -0.54 3.01 35.84
CA ASP A 326 -1.49 3.79 36.63
C ASP A 326 -1.96 3.06 37.92
N GLY A 327 -1.77 1.74 37.95
CA GLY A 327 -2.10 0.86 39.06
C GLY A 327 -3.49 0.22 39.00
N VAL A 328 -4.10 0.12 37.81
CA VAL A 328 -5.33 -0.62 37.54
C VAL A 328 -5.07 -1.73 36.51
N ASP A 329 -5.31 -2.98 36.90
CA ASP A 329 -5.04 -4.11 36.00
C ASP A 329 -6.14 -4.30 34.92
N TYR A 330 -5.76 -4.68 33.69
CA TYR A 330 -6.67 -5.26 32.69
C TYR A 330 -7.42 -6.50 33.25
N PRO A 331 -8.72 -6.70 32.96
CA PRO A 331 -9.61 -5.90 32.11
C PRO A 331 -10.43 -4.87 32.89
N THR A 332 -9.95 -4.42 34.06
CA THR A 332 -10.62 -3.33 34.78
C THR A 332 -10.19 -1.98 34.22
N ASP A 333 -8.95 -1.90 33.76
CA ASP A 333 -8.47 -0.86 32.87
C ASP A 333 -8.92 -1.15 31.44
N CYS A 334 -9.66 -0.20 30.86
CA CYS A 334 -10.22 -0.33 29.51
C CYS A 334 -9.17 0.03 28.44
N SER A 335 -8.15 0.80 28.82
CA SER A 335 -7.04 1.18 27.97
C SER A 335 -5.76 1.08 28.75
N ASP A 336 -5.25 -0.14 28.87
CA ASP A 336 -4.03 -0.45 29.63
C ASP A 336 -2.74 0.20 29.05
N THR A 337 -2.88 0.96 27.96
CA THR A 337 -1.81 1.79 27.38
C THR A 337 -1.94 3.28 27.70
N ASP A 338 -3.07 3.72 28.27
CA ASP A 338 -3.35 5.13 28.61
C ASP A 338 -3.59 5.33 30.12
N PRO A 339 -2.62 5.92 30.85
CA PRO A 339 -2.68 6.07 32.30
C PRO A 339 -3.71 7.11 32.79
N THR A 340 -4.53 7.64 31.87
CA THR A 340 -5.66 8.50 32.19
C THR A 340 -7.00 7.74 32.30
N THR A 341 -7.06 6.49 31.84
CA THR A 341 -8.26 5.67 31.70
C THR A 341 -8.34 4.54 32.73
N THR A 342 -8.27 4.92 34.02
CA THR A 342 -8.32 4.00 35.20
C THR A 342 -9.61 3.13 35.38
N GLY A 343 -10.50 3.06 34.38
CA GLY A 343 -11.71 2.23 34.36
C GLY A 343 -12.90 2.85 33.60
N PRO A 344 -14.06 2.16 33.55
CA PRO A 344 -15.14 2.48 32.61
C PRO A 344 -15.66 3.92 32.71
N THR A 345 -15.57 4.64 31.59
CA THR A 345 -16.14 5.97 31.39
C THR A 345 -17.18 5.94 30.29
N ALA A 346 -17.47 7.08 29.66
CA ALA A 346 -18.43 7.13 28.54
C ALA A 346 -17.60 7.35 27.28
N GLU A 347 -17.98 6.68 26.20
CA GLU A 347 -17.28 6.78 24.92
C GLU A 347 -17.13 8.22 24.43
N VAL A 348 -16.00 8.44 23.77
CA VAL A 348 -15.66 9.60 22.95
C VAL A 348 -14.96 9.04 21.71
N VAL A 349 -14.94 9.77 20.60
CA VAL A 349 -14.27 9.29 19.39
C VAL A 349 -12.77 9.55 19.52
N ASP A 350 -12.03 8.58 20.08
CA ASP A 350 -10.58 8.65 20.25
C ASP A 350 -9.84 7.32 20.00
N GLY A 351 -10.55 6.31 19.48
CA GLY A 351 -10.05 4.99 19.16
C GLY A 351 -9.83 4.10 20.39
N ILE A 352 -10.46 4.43 21.52
CA ILE A 352 -10.31 3.73 22.79
C ILE A 352 -11.68 3.24 23.28
N ASP A 353 -11.81 1.93 23.51
CA ASP A 353 -12.91 1.33 24.28
C ASP A 353 -12.88 1.89 25.71
N SER A 354 -13.64 2.97 25.96
CA SER A 354 -13.59 3.72 27.20
C SER A 354 -14.42 3.10 28.31
N ASP A 355 -15.37 2.20 27.99
CA ASP A 355 -16.31 1.59 28.91
C ASP A 355 -16.09 0.07 29.15
N CYS A 356 -15.07 -0.50 28.52
CA CYS A 356 -14.59 -1.88 28.62
C CYS A 356 -15.61 -2.93 28.11
N ASP A 357 -16.50 -2.60 27.18
CA ASP A 357 -17.50 -3.55 26.70
C ASP A 357 -17.03 -4.40 25.50
N GLY A 358 -15.88 -4.06 24.94
CA GLY A 358 -15.21 -4.75 23.84
C GLY A 358 -15.48 -4.15 22.45
N TYR A 359 -16.17 -3.01 22.36
CA TYR A 359 -16.30 -2.22 21.14
C TYR A 359 -15.51 -0.92 21.27
N ILE A 360 -14.78 -0.54 20.23
CA ILE A 360 -14.10 0.75 20.18
C ILE A 360 -15.11 1.79 19.71
N ASP A 361 -15.14 2.93 20.39
CA ASP A 361 -15.93 4.13 20.08
C ASP A 361 -17.37 3.77 19.66
N ASP A 362 -18.08 3.04 20.52
CA ASP A 362 -19.47 2.65 20.25
C ASP A 362 -20.48 3.58 20.95
N PHE A 363 -21.52 3.94 20.20
CA PHE A 363 -22.53 4.87 20.70
C PHE A 363 -23.92 4.34 20.35
N THR A 364 -24.90 4.66 21.17
CA THR A 364 -26.27 4.64 20.66
C THR A 364 -26.45 5.76 19.64
N ALA A 365 -27.31 5.55 18.64
CA ALA A 365 -27.61 6.55 17.60
C ALA A 365 -28.03 7.93 18.15
N THR A 366 -28.50 8.01 19.41
CA THR A 366 -28.88 9.28 20.05
C THR A 366 -27.74 9.96 20.81
N GLU A 367 -26.67 9.24 21.14
CA GLU A 367 -25.52 9.77 21.88
C GLU A 367 -24.59 10.58 20.98
N LEU A 368 -24.33 10.12 19.75
CA LEU A 368 -23.48 10.83 18.79
C LEU A 368 -24.27 11.83 17.91
N ALA A 369 -25.58 11.65 17.73
CA ALA A 369 -26.36 12.55 16.89
C ALA A 369 -26.44 13.98 17.44
N SER A 370 -26.00 14.95 16.64
CA SER A 370 -26.17 16.38 16.87
C SER A 370 -27.63 16.80 16.65
N GLY A 371 -28.25 16.23 15.61
CA GLY A 371 -29.60 16.51 15.15
C GLY A 371 -30.42 15.25 14.88
N ILE A 372 -31.74 15.30 15.13
CA ILE A 372 -32.68 14.24 14.78
C ILE A 372 -33.98 14.82 14.23
N LEU A 373 -34.27 14.50 12.97
CA LEU A 373 -35.51 14.87 12.27
C LEU A 373 -36.45 13.66 12.25
N TYR A 374 -37.65 13.83 12.81
CA TYR A 374 -38.64 12.75 12.89
C TYR A 374 -39.74 12.89 11.84
N GLY A 375 -40.19 11.75 11.30
CA GLY A 375 -41.37 11.67 10.44
C GLY A 375 -42.65 12.12 11.16
N THR A 376 -43.59 12.66 10.39
CA THR A 376 -44.77 13.36 10.97
C THR A 376 -46.03 12.52 11.08
N THR A 377 -46.12 11.42 10.33
CA THR A 377 -47.30 10.54 10.29
C THR A 377 -46.92 9.08 10.36
N ALA A 378 -47.85 8.24 10.81
CA ALA A 378 -47.59 6.82 10.96
C ALA A 378 -47.29 6.14 9.60
N SER A 379 -46.32 5.24 9.60
CA SER A 379 -45.85 4.50 8.42
C SER A 379 -45.41 5.43 7.29
N MET A 380 -44.71 6.50 7.65
CA MET A 380 -44.17 7.47 6.70
C MET A 380 -42.90 6.94 6.03
N GLY A 381 -42.02 6.30 6.80
CA GLY A 381 -40.77 5.76 6.28
C GLY A 381 -39.69 6.82 6.05
N LEU A 382 -39.59 7.85 6.90
CA LEU A 382 -38.50 8.83 6.79
C LEU A 382 -37.15 8.15 7.10
N GLY A 383 -36.13 8.36 6.27
CA GLY A 383 -34.82 7.73 6.41
C GLY A 383 -34.73 6.33 5.78
N ASP A 384 -35.65 5.99 4.89
CA ASP A 384 -35.58 4.76 4.07
C ASP A 384 -34.47 4.85 3.00
N HIS A 385 -34.13 3.72 2.39
CA HIS A 385 -33.08 3.66 1.37
C HIS A 385 -33.39 4.57 0.16
N GLY A 386 -32.38 5.32 -0.31
CA GLY A 386 -32.49 6.31 -1.38
C GLY A 386 -33.31 7.56 -1.04
N ALA A 387 -33.66 7.75 0.24
CA ALA A 387 -34.53 8.84 0.69
C ALA A 387 -33.78 9.99 1.40
N ILE A 388 -32.45 9.96 1.41
CA ILE A 388 -31.59 10.93 2.09
C ILE A 388 -30.54 11.39 1.08
N ALA A 389 -30.32 12.70 0.97
CA ALA A 389 -29.19 13.27 0.25
C ALA A 389 -28.73 14.55 0.94
N LEU A 390 -27.43 14.68 1.17
CA LEU A 390 -26.81 15.96 1.44
C LEU A 390 -26.50 16.62 0.09
N THR A 391 -26.57 17.94 0.08
CA THR A 391 -26.47 18.70 -1.16
C THR A 391 -25.58 19.90 -0.92
N SER A 392 -24.95 20.40 -1.99
CA SER A 392 -24.45 21.78 -1.98
C SER A 392 -25.56 22.77 -1.61
N ASP A 393 -25.23 24.03 -1.37
CA ASP A 393 -26.19 25.12 -1.13
C ASP A 393 -27.21 25.28 -2.28
N ILE A 394 -28.33 24.54 -2.22
CA ILE A 394 -29.42 24.59 -3.20
C ILE A 394 -30.48 25.61 -2.78
N THR A 395 -30.47 26.07 -1.52
CA THR A 395 -31.38 27.13 -1.04
C THR A 395 -30.83 28.54 -1.26
N GLY A 396 -29.54 28.67 -1.53
CA GLY A 396 -28.80 29.92 -1.74
C GLY A 396 -28.52 30.68 -0.44
N ASP A 397 -28.46 29.99 0.69
CA ASP A 397 -28.25 30.58 2.03
C ASP A 397 -26.78 30.67 2.45
N GLY A 398 -25.90 29.98 1.72
CA GLY A 398 -24.45 29.92 1.89
C GLY A 398 -23.92 28.71 2.65
N LEU A 399 -24.78 27.77 3.03
CA LEU A 399 -24.43 26.49 3.66
C LEU A 399 -24.99 25.33 2.85
N ASN A 400 -24.42 24.14 3.05
CA ASN A 400 -24.93 22.93 2.43
C ASN A 400 -26.30 22.56 3.02
N ASP A 401 -27.13 21.87 2.24
CA ASP A 401 -28.51 21.56 2.60
C ASP A 401 -28.72 20.05 2.74
N LEU A 402 -29.81 19.68 3.41
CA LEU A 402 -30.26 18.30 3.54
C LEU A 402 -31.62 18.14 2.83
N VAL A 403 -31.70 17.15 1.94
CA VAL A 403 -32.96 16.74 1.34
C VAL A 403 -33.37 15.36 1.85
N LEU A 404 -34.60 15.29 2.38
CA LEU A 404 -35.21 14.05 2.83
C LEU A 404 -36.46 13.77 2.03
N THR A 405 -36.66 12.53 1.60
CA THR A 405 -37.94 12.08 1.05
C THR A 405 -38.59 11.02 1.93
N ALA A 406 -39.89 10.81 1.74
CA ALA A 406 -40.60 9.71 2.36
C ALA A 406 -41.82 9.33 1.55
N ALA A 407 -41.97 8.03 1.28
CA ALA A 407 -43.04 7.51 0.44
C ALA A 407 -44.44 7.72 1.05
N GLY A 408 -44.58 7.53 2.36
CA GLY A 408 -45.85 7.62 3.07
C GLY A 408 -46.94 6.64 2.60
N TYR A 409 -48.02 6.54 3.38
CA TYR A 409 -49.13 5.61 3.07
C TYR A 409 -50.14 6.12 2.03
N SER A 410 -50.11 7.41 1.66
CA SER A 410 -51.12 8.01 0.78
C SER A 410 -50.66 9.21 -0.05
N SER A 411 -49.53 9.83 0.27
CA SER A 411 -48.86 10.86 -0.53
C SER A 411 -47.42 10.84 -0.05
N GLY A 412 -46.45 10.77 -0.97
CA GLY A 412 -45.06 10.97 -0.59
C GLY A 412 -44.71 12.43 -0.49
N TYR A 413 -43.59 12.70 0.15
CA TYR A 413 -43.12 14.03 0.48
C TYR A 413 -41.62 14.12 0.26
N ALA A 414 -41.16 15.33 -0.04
CA ALA A 414 -39.76 15.69 0.09
C ALA A 414 -39.66 16.97 0.95
N TRP A 415 -38.59 17.08 1.72
CA TRP A 415 -38.29 18.22 2.58
C TRP A 415 -36.87 18.69 2.27
N VAL A 416 -36.73 19.99 2.06
CA VAL A 416 -35.43 20.67 2.01
C VAL A 416 -35.24 21.34 3.37
N VAL A 417 -34.12 21.06 4.01
CA VAL A 417 -33.75 21.53 5.35
C VAL A 417 -32.40 22.22 5.24
N GLU A 418 -32.31 23.49 5.67
CA GLU A 418 -31.03 24.20 5.77
C GLU A 418 -30.10 23.44 6.72
N GLY A 419 -28.83 23.25 6.34
CA GLY A 419 -27.90 22.38 7.06
C GLY A 419 -27.70 22.77 8.53
N ALA A 420 -27.48 24.06 8.81
CA ALA A 420 -27.37 24.58 10.17
C ALA A 420 -28.62 24.35 11.04
N ASP A 421 -29.81 24.27 10.43
CA ASP A 421 -31.06 23.95 11.13
C ASP A 421 -31.23 22.44 11.33
N ALA A 422 -30.73 21.60 10.41
CA ALA A 422 -30.72 20.15 10.52
C ALA A 422 -29.85 19.67 11.68
N VAL A 423 -28.62 20.16 11.78
CA VAL A 423 -27.60 19.78 12.78
C VAL A 423 -28.05 20.04 14.23
N ILE A 424 -28.95 21.01 14.47
CA ILE A 424 -29.44 21.31 15.83
C ILE A 424 -30.88 20.83 16.08
N ALA A 425 -31.48 20.13 15.13
CA ALA A 425 -32.88 19.74 15.20
C ALA A 425 -33.11 18.62 16.23
N THR A 426 -34.27 18.66 16.91
CA THR A 426 -34.79 17.48 17.62
C THR A 426 -36.31 17.53 17.57
N SER A 427 -36.82 17.48 16.35
CA SER A 427 -38.16 17.95 16.00
C SER A 427 -38.75 17.12 14.87
N TYR A 428 -40.03 17.35 14.56
CA TYR A 428 -40.56 16.85 13.31
C TYR A 428 -39.85 17.54 12.14
N VAL A 429 -39.65 16.82 11.04
CA VAL A 429 -39.04 17.41 9.82
C VAL A 429 -39.76 18.69 9.38
N THR A 430 -41.09 18.74 9.52
CA THR A 430 -41.91 19.92 9.16
C THR A 430 -41.81 21.13 10.10
N ASP A 431 -41.07 21.00 11.20
CA ASP A 431 -40.79 22.12 12.10
C ASP A 431 -39.44 22.78 11.77
N SER A 432 -38.60 22.12 10.96
CA SER A 432 -37.25 22.55 10.56
C SER A 432 -37.11 22.75 9.05
N ASP A 433 -38.10 22.36 8.23
CA ASP A 433 -38.00 22.43 6.77
C ASP A 433 -38.09 23.87 6.25
N THR A 434 -37.22 24.18 5.30
CA THR A 434 -37.28 25.39 4.49
C THR A 434 -38.31 25.23 3.37
N ALA A 435 -38.42 24.03 2.79
CA ALA A 435 -39.47 23.67 1.84
C ALA A 435 -40.05 22.27 2.09
N THR A 436 -41.37 22.14 1.92
CA THR A 436 -42.08 20.85 1.81
C THR A 436 -42.63 20.71 0.39
N ILE A 437 -42.22 19.66 -0.32
CA ILE A 437 -42.81 19.25 -1.61
C ILE A 437 -43.81 18.12 -1.34
N SER A 438 -45.04 18.33 -1.80
CA SER A 438 -46.11 17.32 -1.68
C SER A 438 -46.34 16.54 -2.98
N GLY A 439 -46.34 15.22 -2.89
CA GLY A 439 -46.66 14.30 -3.98
C GLY A 439 -48.10 14.44 -4.51
N SER A 440 -48.35 13.94 -5.71
CA SER A 440 -49.58 14.20 -6.47
C SER A 440 -50.71 13.16 -6.27
N SER A 441 -51.22 12.99 -5.04
CA SER A 441 -52.39 12.14 -4.66
C SER A 441 -52.17 10.64 -4.37
N GLY A 442 -53.26 9.98 -3.95
CA GLY A 442 -53.41 8.81 -3.06
C GLY A 442 -52.59 7.52 -3.24
N TYR A 443 -51.64 7.44 -4.17
CA TYR A 443 -50.93 6.20 -4.54
C TYR A 443 -49.48 6.41 -4.98
N TYR A 444 -48.95 7.65 -4.84
CA TYR A 444 -47.80 8.13 -5.61
C TYR A 444 -46.72 8.72 -4.68
N PRO A 445 -45.79 7.89 -4.18
CA PRO A 445 -44.73 8.33 -3.28
C PRO A 445 -43.61 9.08 -4.03
N LEU A 446 -43.15 10.20 -3.46
CA LEU A 446 -41.78 10.70 -3.68
C LEU A 446 -40.88 9.84 -2.78
N ARG A 447 -39.84 9.23 -3.36
CA ARG A 447 -39.02 8.22 -2.68
C ARG A 447 -37.53 8.38 -2.90
N TYR A 448 -37.14 8.81 -4.10
CA TYR A 448 -35.72 8.84 -4.47
C TYR A 448 -35.25 10.28 -4.61
N VAL A 449 -34.05 10.52 -4.12
CA VAL A 449 -33.31 11.75 -4.32
C VAL A 449 -31.83 11.37 -4.37
N ASN A 450 -31.16 11.69 -5.46
CA ASN A 450 -29.73 11.41 -5.61
C ASN A 450 -29.04 12.67 -6.14
N GLY A 451 -27.84 12.92 -5.65
CA GLY A 451 -26.95 13.96 -6.15
C GLY A 451 -26.20 13.53 -7.41
N PRO A 452 -25.37 14.42 -7.98
CA PRO A 452 -25.19 15.82 -7.59
C PRO A 452 -26.44 16.66 -7.89
N PHE A 453 -26.49 17.90 -7.42
CA PHE A 453 -27.65 18.81 -7.57
C PHE A 453 -27.24 20.01 -8.42
N GLY A 454 -26.96 19.76 -9.69
CA GLY A 454 -26.43 20.77 -10.60
C GLY A 454 -27.44 21.85 -11.01
N ASP A 455 -26.94 22.93 -11.60
CA ASP A 455 -27.73 24.06 -12.12
C ASP A 455 -28.26 23.72 -13.52
N ALA A 456 -29.47 23.19 -13.61
CA ALA A 456 -30.07 22.70 -14.86
C ALA A 456 -30.76 23.81 -15.66
N ASP A 457 -31.14 24.92 -15.00
CA ASP A 457 -31.82 26.05 -15.63
C ASP A 457 -30.89 27.25 -15.96
N ALA A 458 -29.61 27.15 -15.55
CA ALA A 458 -28.53 28.11 -15.74
C ALA A 458 -28.70 29.43 -14.97
N ASP A 459 -29.38 29.41 -13.83
CA ASP A 459 -29.60 30.60 -13.00
C ASP A 459 -28.52 30.84 -11.93
N GLY A 460 -27.69 29.84 -11.68
CA GLY A 460 -26.52 29.85 -10.81
C GLY A 460 -26.71 29.16 -9.46
N ASP A 461 -27.92 28.69 -9.14
CA ASP A 461 -28.21 27.90 -7.94
C ASP A 461 -28.45 26.42 -8.36
N GLY A 462 -28.10 25.45 -7.50
CA GLY A 462 -28.33 24.03 -7.81
C GLY A 462 -29.82 23.66 -7.77
N ASP A 463 -30.27 22.82 -8.70
CA ASP A 463 -31.67 22.43 -8.84
C ASP A 463 -31.98 21.09 -8.16
N LEU A 464 -33.21 20.97 -7.65
CA LEU A 464 -33.67 19.76 -7.00
C LEU A 464 -34.51 18.90 -7.94
N VAL A 465 -34.14 17.63 -8.13
CA VAL A 465 -34.97 16.63 -8.78
C VAL A 465 -35.34 15.52 -7.81
N VAL A 466 -36.64 15.25 -7.66
CA VAL A 466 -37.16 14.20 -6.79
C VAL A 466 -37.90 13.13 -7.57
N GLY A 467 -37.52 11.89 -7.32
CA GLY A 467 -38.01 10.69 -7.96
C GLY A 467 -39.26 10.11 -7.31
N GLY A 468 -40.25 9.81 -8.13
CA GLY A 468 -41.54 9.26 -7.71
C GLY A 468 -41.79 7.87 -8.27
N LYS A 469 -41.36 6.83 -7.54
CA LYS A 469 -41.63 5.42 -7.90
C LYS A 469 -43.14 5.18 -7.91
N TYR A 470 -43.67 4.67 -9.01
CA TYR A 470 -45.12 4.47 -9.22
C TYR A 470 -45.98 5.74 -9.18
N ALA A 471 -45.43 6.94 -9.40
CA ALA A 471 -46.15 8.20 -9.23
C ALA A 471 -47.36 8.45 -10.17
N SER A 472 -47.59 7.55 -11.12
CA SER A 472 -48.82 7.49 -11.89
C SER A 472 -49.35 6.07 -12.02
N ALA A 473 -50.58 5.95 -12.56
CA ALA A 473 -51.27 4.71 -12.94
C ALA A 473 -50.39 3.46 -13.07
N TYR A 474 -49.31 3.59 -13.85
CA TYR A 474 -48.48 2.53 -14.38
C TYR A 474 -47.08 3.04 -14.83
N TYR A 475 -46.63 4.22 -14.37
CA TYR A 475 -45.35 4.86 -14.76
C TYR A 475 -44.74 5.61 -13.57
N GLY A 476 -43.42 5.49 -13.36
CA GLY A 476 -42.67 6.39 -12.48
C GLY A 476 -42.66 7.80 -13.06
N GLU A 477 -42.58 8.81 -12.20
CA GLU A 477 -42.42 10.21 -12.62
C GLU A 477 -41.41 10.90 -11.71
N SER A 478 -40.55 11.73 -12.29
CA SER A 478 -39.61 12.57 -11.55
C SER A 478 -39.94 14.05 -11.75
N TYR A 479 -39.67 14.86 -10.73
CA TYR A 479 -40.13 16.25 -10.65
C TYR A 479 -38.98 17.17 -10.30
N GLY A 480 -38.70 18.15 -11.18
CA GLY A 480 -37.68 19.18 -10.98
C GLY A 480 -38.24 20.46 -10.38
N PHE A 481 -37.49 21.08 -9.48
CA PHE A 481 -37.79 22.34 -8.81
C PHE A 481 -36.58 23.26 -8.89
N GLU A 482 -36.80 24.49 -9.35
CA GLU A 482 -35.75 25.51 -9.43
C GLU A 482 -35.17 25.81 -8.04
N GLY A 483 -33.84 25.89 -7.95
CA GLY A 483 -33.06 26.17 -6.76
C GLY A 483 -33.22 27.57 -6.17
N GLY A 484 -32.33 27.88 -5.23
CA GLY A 484 -32.21 29.16 -4.56
C GLY A 484 -33.48 29.58 -3.82
N THR A 485 -33.85 30.85 -4.00
CA THR A 485 -35.02 31.42 -3.30
C THR A 485 -36.38 30.81 -3.71
N GLY A 486 -36.41 29.96 -4.73
CA GLY A 486 -37.57 29.20 -5.19
C GLY A 486 -37.93 28.03 -4.26
N LEU A 487 -36.93 27.39 -3.66
CA LEU A 487 -37.07 26.26 -2.73
C LEU A 487 -37.51 26.72 -1.33
N THR A 488 -38.71 27.29 -1.22
CA THR A 488 -39.27 27.71 0.07
C THR A 488 -40.76 27.48 0.23
N GLY A 489 -41.16 27.04 1.43
CA GLY A 489 -42.55 26.84 1.82
C GLY A 489 -43.19 25.60 1.17
N ALA A 490 -44.48 25.70 0.84
CA ALA A 490 -45.24 24.55 0.36
C ALA A 490 -45.25 24.47 -1.17
N LEU A 491 -44.54 23.48 -1.70
CA LEU A 491 -44.43 23.14 -3.12
C LEU A 491 -45.24 21.86 -3.44
N SER A 492 -45.38 21.53 -4.73
CA SER A 492 -46.14 20.35 -5.14
C SER A 492 -45.65 19.76 -6.45
N ALA A 493 -45.49 18.43 -6.47
CA ALA A 493 -45.26 17.63 -7.67
C ALA A 493 -46.39 17.72 -8.71
N SER A 494 -47.52 18.35 -8.38
CA SER A 494 -48.58 18.67 -9.35
C SER A 494 -48.32 19.92 -10.17
N SER A 495 -47.31 20.71 -9.83
CA SER A 495 -46.88 21.92 -10.54
C SER A 495 -45.37 22.12 -10.36
N PRO A 496 -44.55 21.15 -10.83
CA PRO A 496 -43.09 21.29 -10.83
C PRO A 496 -42.65 22.24 -11.95
N ASP A 497 -41.38 22.63 -11.94
CA ASP A 497 -40.76 23.44 -12.99
C ASP A 497 -40.37 22.57 -14.18
N ALA A 498 -39.85 21.36 -13.91
CA ALA A 498 -39.64 20.29 -14.88
C ALA A 498 -40.37 19.01 -14.48
N LYS A 499 -40.80 18.21 -15.47
CA LYS A 499 -41.38 16.88 -15.21
C LYS A 499 -40.82 15.86 -16.17
N PHE A 500 -40.33 14.74 -15.65
CA PHE A 500 -39.77 13.63 -16.42
C PHE A 500 -40.65 12.39 -16.25
N THR A 501 -40.94 11.69 -17.35
CA THR A 501 -41.86 10.53 -17.35
C THR A 501 -41.32 9.38 -18.20
N GLY A 502 -41.64 8.14 -17.79
CA GLY A 502 -41.42 6.94 -18.62
C GLY A 502 -42.25 6.93 -19.92
N ASP A 503 -42.06 5.92 -20.79
CA ASP A 503 -42.84 5.81 -22.03
C ASP A 503 -44.32 5.45 -21.75
N SER A 504 -45.22 6.23 -22.32
CA SER A 504 -46.68 6.02 -22.32
C SER A 504 -47.16 4.72 -23.02
N SER A 505 -46.28 3.97 -23.68
CA SER A 505 -46.66 2.88 -24.60
C SER A 505 -46.57 1.45 -24.04
N SER A 506 -45.78 1.22 -22.98
CA SER A 506 -45.65 -0.06 -22.24
C SER A 506 -46.36 -0.01 -20.89
N TYR A 507 -46.46 -1.13 -20.19
CA TYR A 507 -47.18 -1.27 -18.91
C TYR A 507 -46.24 -1.33 -17.68
N ALA A 508 -44.99 -0.87 -17.78
CA ALA A 508 -43.99 -1.16 -16.75
C ALA A 508 -42.92 -0.09 -16.49
N ASP A 509 -42.80 1.00 -17.24
CA ASP A 509 -41.57 1.81 -17.18
C ASP A 509 -41.53 2.72 -15.92
N ASP A 510 -40.67 2.40 -14.97
CA ASP A 510 -40.60 3.02 -13.63
C ASP A 510 -39.46 4.05 -13.55
N ALA A 511 -39.75 5.27 -14.02
CA ALA A 511 -38.89 6.45 -14.01
C ALA A 511 -38.72 7.08 -12.60
N GLY A 512 -38.37 6.26 -11.62
CA GLY A 512 -38.26 6.64 -10.20
C GLY A 512 -36.87 7.10 -9.78
N GLN A 513 -35.81 6.57 -10.37
CA GLN A 513 -34.43 6.96 -10.04
C GLN A 513 -33.97 8.13 -10.88
N VAL A 514 -33.37 9.12 -10.24
CA VAL A 514 -32.98 10.36 -10.91
C VAL A 514 -31.76 10.99 -10.24
N ALA A 515 -30.90 11.60 -11.04
CA ALA A 515 -29.76 12.41 -10.63
C ALA A 515 -29.60 13.58 -11.62
N ASN A 516 -28.92 14.66 -11.21
CA ASN A 516 -28.70 15.82 -12.08
C ASN A 516 -27.27 16.38 -11.99
N GLY A 517 -26.56 16.45 -13.11
CA GLY A 517 -25.16 16.89 -13.13
C GLY A 517 -24.68 17.27 -14.52
N ASP A 518 -23.60 18.05 -14.60
CA ASP A 518 -22.98 18.47 -15.85
C ASP A 518 -22.19 17.32 -16.49
N LEU A 519 -22.82 16.60 -17.42
CA LEU A 519 -22.23 15.45 -18.12
C LEU A 519 -21.43 15.88 -19.36
N ASP A 520 -21.68 17.08 -19.86
CA ASP A 520 -21.14 17.57 -21.15
C ASP A 520 -20.11 18.71 -21.01
N GLY A 521 -19.91 19.17 -19.77
CA GLY A 521 -18.96 20.18 -19.33
C GLY A 521 -19.29 21.60 -19.82
N ASP A 522 -20.55 21.88 -20.15
CA ASP A 522 -21.00 23.21 -20.59
C ASP A 522 -21.35 24.17 -19.44
N GLY A 523 -21.41 23.65 -18.21
CA GLY A 523 -21.75 24.37 -16.99
C GLY A 523 -23.24 24.44 -16.70
N GLN A 524 -24.08 23.74 -17.47
CA GLN A 524 -25.47 23.44 -17.13
C GLN A 524 -25.60 21.95 -16.86
N ALA A 525 -26.47 21.59 -15.94
CA ALA A 525 -26.63 20.21 -15.55
C ALA A 525 -27.67 19.46 -16.41
N GLU A 526 -27.32 18.24 -16.78
CA GLU A 526 -28.23 17.26 -17.38
C GLU A 526 -28.96 16.46 -16.30
N THR A 527 -30.23 16.17 -16.56
CA THR A 527 -30.99 15.21 -15.74
C THR A 527 -30.87 13.81 -16.34
N VAL A 528 -30.44 12.85 -15.53
CA VAL A 528 -30.40 11.43 -15.87
C VAL A 528 -31.52 10.70 -15.15
N LEU A 529 -32.30 9.92 -15.90
CA LEU A 529 -33.43 9.17 -15.40
C LEU A 529 -33.18 7.67 -15.56
N GLY A 530 -33.12 6.95 -14.45
CA GLY A 530 -33.14 5.49 -14.41
C GLY A 530 -34.58 4.97 -14.52
N SER A 531 -34.82 4.08 -15.49
CA SER A 531 -36.10 3.41 -15.69
C SER A 531 -35.89 1.89 -15.73
N ASP A 532 -35.75 1.27 -14.56
CA ASP A 532 -35.38 -0.15 -14.35
C ASP A 532 -36.30 -1.14 -15.10
N GLN A 533 -37.55 -0.78 -15.32
CA GLN A 533 -38.53 -1.64 -16.01
C GLN A 533 -38.84 -1.19 -17.45
N ASP A 534 -38.01 -0.32 -18.04
CA ASP A 534 -38.12 -0.02 -19.47
C ASP A 534 -37.94 -1.32 -20.27
N ASN A 535 -38.83 -1.49 -21.24
CA ASN A 535 -38.91 -2.66 -22.08
C ASN A 535 -38.21 -2.48 -23.42
N GLY A 536 -37.77 -1.27 -23.82
CA GLY A 536 -37.12 -0.97 -25.10
C GLY A 536 -37.85 -1.54 -26.34
N SER A 537 -37.66 -2.84 -26.62
CA SER A 537 -38.42 -3.64 -27.58
C SER A 537 -38.90 -4.99 -27.00
N ASP A 538 -39.83 -5.71 -27.65
CA ASP A 538 -40.35 -7.03 -27.21
C ASP A 538 -39.26 -8.09 -26.84
N SER A 539 -37.99 -7.91 -27.25
CA SER A 539 -36.85 -8.78 -26.92
C SER A 539 -35.98 -8.33 -25.74
N LEU A 540 -36.15 -7.10 -25.22
CA LEU A 540 -35.40 -6.51 -24.09
C LEU A 540 -36.37 -6.20 -22.94
N ARG A 541 -37.23 -7.17 -22.61
CA ARG A 541 -38.26 -6.98 -21.61
C ARG A 541 -37.62 -6.66 -20.26
N ASP A 542 -38.07 -5.58 -19.62
CA ASP A 542 -37.60 -5.14 -18.31
C ASP A 542 -36.04 -5.06 -18.26
N SER A 543 -35.38 -4.68 -19.36
CA SER A 543 -33.91 -4.53 -19.42
C SER A 543 -33.43 -3.31 -18.63
N GLY A 544 -34.33 -2.34 -18.44
CA GLY A 544 -34.00 -1.06 -17.87
C GLY A 544 -33.35 -0.11 -18.88
N SER A 545 -33.24 1.16 -18.51
CA SER A 545 -32.63 2.21 -19.33
C SER A 545 -32.18 3.42 -18.53
N LEU A 546 -31.20 4.15 -19.06
CA LEU A 546 -30.82 5.51 -18.66
C LEU A 546 -31.22 6.50 -19.76
N ALA A 547 -32.00 7.52 -19.40
CA ALA A 547 -32.41 8.59 -20.31
C ALA A 547 -31.81 9.94 -19.86
N ILE A 548 -31.18 10.65 -20.79
CA ILE A 548 -30.43 11.89 -20.51
C ILE A 548 -31.16 13.09 -21.10
N PHE A 549 -31.36 14.15 -20.30
CA PHE A 549 -32.11 15.36 -20.69
C PHE A 549 -31.33 16.64 -20.39
N THR A 550 -31.25 17.56 -21.36
CA THR A 550 -30.61 18.89 -21.21
C THR A 550 -31.63 20.01 -20.93
N GLY A 551 -32.81 19.70 -20.39
CA GLY A 551 -33.91 20.65 -20.29
C GLY A 551 -34.68 20.58 -18.97
N PHE A 552 -35.01 21.75 -18.42
CA PHE A 552 -35.59 21.89 -17.08
C PHE A 552 -36.86 22.77 -16.99
N SER A 553 -37.63 22.94 -18.07
CA SER A 553 -38.78 23.88 -18.06
C SER A 553 -40.07 23.38 -18.71
N ASP A 554 -40.10 22.09 -19.05
CA ASP A 554 -41.22 21.44 -19.74
C ASP A 554 -41.50 20.05 -19.14
N THR A 555 -42.40 19.31 -19.78
CA THR A 555 -42.59 17.88 -19.51
C THR A 555 -41.87 17.08 -20.58
N TYR A 556 -41.00 16.17 -20.16
CA TYR A 556 -40.17 15.31 -20.98
C TYR A 556 -40.59 13.85 -20.80
N ASP A 557 -40.77 13.13 -21.91
CA ASP A 557 -40.84 11.67 -21.91
C ASP A 557 -39.54 11.04 -22.42
N LEU A 558 -39.38 9.71 -22.30
CA LEU A 558 -38.18 9.02 -22.77
C LEU A 558 -37.85 9.28 -24.27
N GLY A 559 -38.83 9.65 -25.09
CA GLY A 559 -38.63 9.99 -26.49
C GLY A 559 -38.12 11.42 -26.73
N ASP A 560 -38.15 12.27 -25.70
CA ASP A 560 -37.59 13.61 -25.69
C ASP A 560 -36.13 13.64 -25.18
N ALA A 561 -35.60 12.51 -24.71
CA ALA A 561 -34.22 12.39 -24.24
C ALA A 561 -33.22 12.65 -25.38
N GLU A 562 -32.08 13.27 -25.05
CA GLU A 562 -31.00 13.49 -26.01
C GLU A 562 -30.29 12.19 -26.37
N ASP A 563 -30.15 11.30 -25.39
CA ASP A 563 -29.79 9.90 -25.64
C ASP A 563 -30.47 8.94 -24.66
N LEU A 564 -30.51 7.67 -25.06
CA LEU A 564 -31.16 6.59 -24.33
C LEU A 564 -30.30 5.31 -24.41
N ILE A 565 -29.84 4.86 -23.25
CA ILE A 565 -28.97 3.69 -23.09
C ILE A 565 -29.77 2.57 -22.43
N TYR A 566 -29.81 1.38 -23.04
CA TYR A 566 -30.57 0.24 -22.53
C TYR A 566 -29.68 -0.77 -21.81
N GLY A 567 -30.26 -1.49 -20.86
CA GLY A 567 -29.66 -2.70 -20.31
C GLY A 567 -29.33 -3.72 -21.42
N PRO A 568 -28.22 -4.47 -21.32
CA PRO A 568 -27.77 -5.38 -22.37
C PRO A 568 -28.79 -6.47 -22.75
N ASP A 569 -29.44 -7.06 -21.74
CA ASP A 569 -30.36 -8.18 -21.88
C ASP A 569 -31.69 -7.95 -21.12
N ALA A 570 -32.65 -8.85 -21.36
CA ALA A 570 -33.95 -8.78 -20.72
C ALA A 570 -33.83 -9.16 -19.23
N TYR A 571 -34.46 -8.39 -18.35
CA TYR A 571 -34.44 -8.52 -16.89
C TYR A 571 -33.15 -8.05 -16.21
N ASP A 572 -32.30 -7.27 -16.87
CA ASP A 572 -31.10 -6.71 -16.22
C ASP A 572 -31.43 -5.58 -15.23
N TYR A 573 -32.57 -4.89 -15.44
CA TYR A 573 -33.04 -3.78 -14.60
C TYR A 573 -32.08 -2.58 -14.49
N LEU A 574 -31.38 -2.23 -15.57
CA LEU A 574 -30.47 -1.09 -15.60
C LEU A 574 -31.14 0.21 -15.12
N GLY A 575 -30.47 0.92 -14.21
CA GLY A 575 -30.93 2.20 -13.67
C GLY A 575 -31.90 2.04 -12.50
N ILE A 576 -31.92 0.88 -11.83
CA ILE A 576 -32.62 0.69 -10.55
C ILE A 576 -31.99 1.49 -9.40
N SER A 577 -30.72 1.83 -9.56
CA SER A 577 -29.90 2.70 -8.74
C SER A 577 -29.02 3.55 -9.65
N LEU A 578 -28.73 4.79 -9.23
CA LEU A 578 -28.06 5.79 -10.06
C LEU A 578 -27.36 6.83 -9.20
N THR A 579 -26.10 7.14 -9.54
CA THR A 579 -25.36 8.31 -9.04
C THR A 579 -24.48 8.86 -10.17
N LEU A 580 -24.01 10.11 -10.05
CA LEU A 580 -23.10 10.72 -11.03
C LEU A 580 -21.83 11.22 -10.34
N ALA A 581 -20.66 10.91 -10.89
CA ALA A 581 -19.37 11.37 -10.36
C ALA A 581 -18.30 11.29 -11.46
N ASP A 582 -17.26 12.13 -11.41
CA ASP A 582 -16.12 12.09 -12.34
C ASP A 582 -15.12 11.00 -11.90
N VAL A 583 -15.44 9.74 -12.19
CA VAL A 583 -14.67 8.59 -11.67
C VAL A 583 -13.35 8.44 -12.41
N ASP A 584 -13.28 8.84 -13.67
CA ASP A 584 -12.06 8.74 -14.48
C ASP A 584 -11.17 10.01 -14.48
N GLY A 585 -11.62 11.07 -13.80
CA GLY A 585 -10.86 12.30 -13.57
C GLY A 585 -10.68 13.14 -14.83
N ASP A 586 -11.55 13.00 -15.82
CA ASP A 586 -11.46 13.72 -17.09
C ASP A 586 -12.15 15.11 -17.08
N GLY A 587 -12.88 15.42 -16.01
CA GLY A 587 -13.60 16.66 -15.79
C GLY A 587 -15.05 16.66 -16.28
N TYR A 588 -15.58 15.52 -16.74
CA TYR A 588 -16.99 15.30 -17.00
C TYR A 588 -17.56 14.36 -15.93
N LEU A 589 -18.79 14.62 -15.47
CA LEU A 589 -19.43 13.64 -14.59
C LEU A 589 -19.80 12.38 -15.39
N ASP A 590 -19.51 11.21 -14.82
CA ASP A 590 -19.88 9.90 -15.35
C ASP A 590 -21.20 9.42 -14.76
N MET A 591 -21.86 8.49 -15.43
CA MET A 591 -23.07 7.84 -14.93
C MET A 591 -22.71 6.47 -14.34
N LEU A 592 -23.04 6.26 -13.06
CA LEU A 592 -22.90 4.98 -12.38
C LEU A 592 -24.31 4.39 -12.19
N ALA A 593 -24.58 3.24 -12.83
CA ALA A 593 -25.92 2.66 -12.85
C ALA A 593 -25.91 1.16 -12.52
N GLY A 594 -26.71 0.77 -11.53
CA GLY A 594 -26.88 -0.62 -11.14
C GLY A 594 -27.83 -1.39 -12.05
N ALA A 595 -27.56 -2.68 -12.20
CA ALA A 595 -28.34 -3.63 -12.99
C ALA A 595 -28.35 -5.00 -12.28
N PRO A 596 -29.19 -5.19 -11.25
CA PRO A 596 -29.14 -6.35 -10.35
C PRO A 596 -29.51 -7.68 -11.00
N GLY A 597 -30.16 -7.67 -12.16
CA GLY A 597 -30.46 -8.90 -12.91
C GLY A 597 -29.42 -9.25 -13.97
N TYR A 598 -28.31 -8.51 -14.06
CA TYR A 598 -27.28 -8.75 -15.06
C TYR A 598 -26.63 -10.14 -14.87
N ASP A 599 -26.66 -10.94 -15.92
CA ASP A 599 -26.29 -12.37 -15.91
C ASP A 599 -24.81 -12.63 -16.31
N GLU A 600 -24.07 -11.59 -16.64
CA GLU A 600 -22.74 -11.67 -17.25
C GLU A 600 -21.63 -11.87 -16.22
N GLY A 601 -21.55 -13.06 -15.64
CA GLY A 601 -20.54 -13.45 -14.65
C GLY A 601 -21.02 -14.68 -13.90
N ALA A 602 -22.22 -14.58 -13.36
CA ALA A 602 -23.07 -15.65 -12.86
C ALA A 602 -24.56 -15.30 -13.04
N ASP A 603 -25.44 -16.30 -13.01
CA ASP A 603 -26.89 -16.13 -13.19
C ASP A 603 -27.48 -15.18 -12.11
N ASP A 604 -28.17 -14.11 -12.51
CA ASP A 604 -28.79 -13.07 -11.68
C ASP A 604 -27.81 -12.49 -10.63
N ALA A 605 -26.52 -12.37 -10.99
CA ALA A 605 -25.48 -11.87 -10.08
C ALA A 605 -25.52 -10.35 -9.90
N GLY A 606 -26.02 -9.64 -10.91
CA GLY A 606 -26.06 -8.19 -10.94
C GLY A 606 -24.74 -7.55 -11.35
N GLY A 607 -24.74 -6.23 -11.47
CA GLY A 607 -23.57 -5.47 -11.87
C GLY A 607 -23.76 -3.96 -11.80
N LEU A 608 -22.63 -3.26 -11.95
CA LEU A 608 -22.54 -1.81 -12.10
C LEU A 608 -21.98 -1.48 -13.47
N PHE A 609 -22.62 -0.53 -14.16
CA PHE A 609 -22.10 0.09 -15.37
C PHE A 609 -21.62 1.51 -15.07
N VAL A 610 -20.38 1.83 -15.43
CA VAL A 610 -19.84 3.19 -15.38
C VAL A 610 -19.71 3.71 -16.80
N ILE A 611 -20.49 4.73 -17.14
CA ILE A 611 -20.61 5.27 -18.50
C ILE A 611 -20.05 6.70 -18.51
N GLN A 612 -19.01 6.90 -19.31
CA GLN A 612 -18.25 8.15 -19.32
C GLN A 612 -19.08 9.35 -19.79
N GLY A 613 -19.03 10.47 -19.06
CA GLY A 613 -19.54 11.76 -19.51
C GLY A 613 -18.87 12.22 -20.81
N ASN A 614 -19.56 12.98 -21.66
CA ASN A 614 -18.92 13.59 -22.82
C ASN A 614 -19.69 14.78 -23.39
N SER A 615 -18.94 15.72 -23.97
CA SER A 615 -19.45 16.95 -24.62
C SER A 615 -20.43 16.76 -25.78
N SER A 616 -20.65 15.52 -26.24
CA SER A 616 -21.59 15.24 -27.34
C SER A 616 -22.91 14.64 -26.89
N LEU A 617 -23.01 14.25 -25.61
CA LEU A 617 -24.16 13.56 -25.02
C LEU A 617 -24.67 12.44 -25.94
N SER A 618 -23.75 11.61 -26.41
CA SER A 618 -24.06 10.52 -27.33
C SER A 618 -23.21 9.30 -27.04
N TRP A 619 -23.88 8.18 -26.89
CA TRP A 619 -23.35 6.88 -26.52
C TRP A 619 -23.90 5.79 -27.46
N ASP A 620 -23.38 4.58 -27.30
CA ASP A 620 -24.00 3.40 -27.90
C ASP A 620 -25.27 3.03 -27.10
N SER A 621 -26.27 2.46 -27.79
CA SER A 621 -27.59 2.24 -27.19
C SER A 621 -27.65 1.08 -26.18
N GLY A 622 -26.58 0.30 -26.04
CA GLY A 622 -26.48 -0.80 -25.06
C GLY A 622 -25.40 -0.45 -24.04
N ALA A 623 -25.69 -0.66 -22.76
CA ALA A 623 -24.80 -0.26 -21.66
C ALA A 623 -23.44 -0.98 -21.70
N ASP A 624 -23.39 -2.22 -22.18
CA ASP A 624 -22.16 -3.01 -22.35
C ASP A 624 -21.22 -2.43 -23.42
N ASP A 625 -21.76 -1.79 -24.45
CA ASP A 625 -20.98 -1.08 -25.48
C ASP A 625 -20.71 0.39 -25.08
N ALA A 626 -21.56 1.00 -24.27
CA ALA A 626 -21.44 2.40 -23.83
C ALA A 626 -20.51 2.59 -22.63
N ALA A 627 -20.38 1.59 -21.77
CA ALA A 627 -19.63 1.68 -20.53
C ALA A 627 -18.12 1.87 -20.76
N LEU A 628 -17.53 2.74 -19.95
CA LEU A 628 -16.09 2.85 -19.77
C LEU A 628 -15.54 1.55 -19.16
N PHE A 629 -16.22 1.08 -18.12
CA PHE A 629 -16.01 -0.23 -17.50
C PHE A 629 -17.30 -0.71 -16.82
N GLU A 630 -17.34 -2.00 -16.52
CA GLU A 630 -18.43 -2.64 -15.78
C GLU A 630 -17.86 -3.54 -14.68
N ILE A 631 -18.54 -3.59 -13.54
CA ILE A 631 -18.24 -4.51 -12.44
C ILE A 631 -19.34 -5.58 -12.42
N ARG A 632 -18.94 -6.83 -12.57
CA ARG A 632 -19.83 -7.99 -12.70
C ARG A 632 -19.84 -8.80 -11.42
N GLY A 633 -21.03 -9.06 -10.88
CA GLY A 633 -21.21 -10.05 -9.82
C GLY A 633 -20.66 -11.42 -10.24
N ASP A 634 -20.05 -12.13 -9.31
CA ASP A 634 -19.43 -13.45 -9.56
C ASP A 634 -20.16 -14.61 -8.88
N THR A 635 -21.25 -14.30 -8.18
CA THR A 635 -22.07 -15.23 -7.40
C THR A 635 -23.52 -15.10 -7.84
N SER A 636 -24.19 -16.24 -8.06
CA SER A 636 -25.58 -16.24 -8.50
C SER A 636 -26.53 -15.67 -7.46
N ASP A 637 -27.59 -14.99 -7.93
CA ASP A 637 -28.62 -14.36 -7.10
C ASP A 637 -28.05 -13.32 -6.11
N LEU A 638 -26.92 -12.69 -6.43
CA LEU A 638 -26.28 -11.71 -5.55
C LEU A 638 -27.00 -10.35 -5.54
N GLY A 639 -27.68 -10.00 -6.64
CA GLY A 639 -28.43 -8.74 -6.75
C GLY A 639 -27.55 -7.49 -6.69
N LEU A 640 -26.28 -7.59 -7.11
CA LEU A 640 -25.34 -6.47 -7.04
C LEU A 640 -25.87 -5.24 -7.80
N GLY A 641 -25.87 -4.09 -7.13
CA GLY A 641 -26.38 -2.83 -7.70
C GLY A 641 -27.89 -2.63 -7.57
N GLU A 642 -28.60 -3.43 -6.78
CA GLU A 642 -30.03 -3.19 -6.48
C GLU A 642 -30.25 -1.93 -5.63
N ASP A 643 -29.44 -1.78 -4.58
CA ASP A 643 -29.56 -0.69 -3.62
C ASP A 643 -29.03 0.64 -4.15
N THR A 644 -29.36 1.73 -3.45
CA THR A 644 -28.88 3.07 -3.82
C THR A 644 -27.36 3.06 -3.80
N LEU A 645 -26.76 3.36 -4.95
CA LEU A 645 -25.31 3.48 -5.06
C LEU A 645 -24.85 4.63 -4.19
N ALA A 646 -23.85 4.36 -3.36
CA ALA A 646 -23.13 5.43 -2.67
C ALA A 646 -22.51 6.36 -3.71
N HIS A 647 -22.41 7.65 -3.37
CA HIS A 647 -21.55 8.54 -4.12
C HIS A 647 -20.10 8.04 -3.96
N PRO A 648 -19.32 7.92 -5.06
CA PRO A 648 -17.89 7.63 -4.96
C PRO A 648 -17.15 8.67 -4.13
N GLY A 649 -16.14 8.25 -3.37
CA GLY A 649 -15.28 9.13 -2.57
C GLY A 649 -13.81 8.69 -2.65
N ASP A 650 -12.90 9.53 -2.19
CA ASP A 650 -11.44 9.34 -2.19
C ASP A 650 -11.02 8.75 -0.83
N ILE A 651 -11.25 7.45 -0.64
CA ILE A 651 -11.09 6.79 0.66
C ILE A 651 -9.62 6.56 1.02
N ASP A 652 -8.67 6.75 0.12
CA ASP A 652 -7.23 6.65 0.43
C ASP A 652 -6.44 7.96 0.26
N GLY A 653 -7.14 9.06 -0.01
CA GLY A 653 -6.63 10.43 -0.06
C GLY A 653 -5.64 10.69 -1.20
N ASP A 654 -5.70 9.88 -2.25
CA ASP A 654 -4.76 9.97 -3.38
C ASP A 654 -5.24 10.91 -4.49
N GLY A 655 -6.50 11.34 -4.41
CA GLY A 655 -7.18 12.26 -5.32
C GLY A 655 -7.99 11.57 -6.43
N ASN A 656 -8.04 10.24 -6.47
CA ASN A 656 -8.88 9.46 -7.38
C ASN A 656 -10.12 8.96 -6.64
N LEU A 657 -11.26 8.87 -7.33
CA LEU A 657 -12.47 8.36 -6.71
C LEU A 657 -12.48 6.82 -6.66
N ASP A 658 -13.00 6.32 -5.55
CA ASP A 658 -13.18 4.91 -5.22
C ASP A 658 -14.65 4.55 -5.25
N VAL A 659 -14.93 3.30 -5.63
CA VAL A 659 -16.31 2.83 -5.81
C VAL A 659 -16.60 1.66 -4.89
N GLY A 660 -17.63 1.83 -4.06
CA GLY A 660 -18.20 0.77 -3.25
C GLY A 660 -19.49 0.20 -3.82
N LEU A 661 -19.71 -1.10 -3.61
CA LEU A 661 -20.89 -1.83 -4.03
C LEU A 661 -21.39 -2.71 -2.89
N THR A 662 -22.71 -2.74 -2.67
CA THR A 662 -23.31 -3.54 -1.60
C THR A 662 -24.17 -4.68 -2.14
N SER A 663 -24.37 -5.69 -1.30
CA SER A 663 -25.44 -6.68 -1.44
C SER A 663 -25.92 -7.06 -0.03
N GLU A 664 -27.06 -6.49 0.37
CA GLU A 664 -27.71 -6.76 1.66
C GLU A 664 -27.96 -8.26 1.87
N ASP A 665 -28.45 -8.96 0.84
CA ASP A 665 -28.73 -10.40 0.87
C ASP A 665 -27.49 -11.25 1.23
N SER A 666 -26.30 -10.76 0.86
CA SER A 666 -25.02 -11.39 1.18
C SER A 666 -24.37 -10.83 2.46
N GLY A 667 -24.86 -9.70 2.97
CA GLY A 667 -24.30 -9.01 4.14
C GLY A 667 -22.90 -8.43 3.87
N SER A 668 -22.64 -7.96 2.65
CA SER A 668 -21.28 -7.63 2.19
C SER A 668 -21.20 -6.34 1.38
N VAL A 669 -20.04 -5.67 1.46
CA VAL A 669 -19.65 -4.50 0.68
C VAL A 669 -18.29 -4.75 0.03
N TRP A 670 -18.14 -4.39 -1.24
CA TRP A 670 -16.88 -4.50 -2.00
C TRP A 670 -16.39 -3.12 -2.39
N LEU A 671 -15.11 -2.86 -2.18
CA LEU A 671 -14.46 -1.60 -2.51
C LEU A 671 -13.45 -1.79 -3.63
N PHE A 672 -13.50 -0.91 -4.62
CA PHE A 672 -12.52 -0.78 -5.68
C PHE A 672 -11.82 0.56 -5.51
N VAL A 673 -10.56 0.50 -5.09
CA VAL A 673 -9.71 1.68 -4.96
C VAL A 673 -9.18 2.07 -6.34
N ASP A 674 -9.00 3.36 -6.60
CA ASP A 674 -8.61 3.91 -7.89
C ASP A 674 -9.56 3.47 -9.01
N ALA A 675 -10.88 3.66 -8.84
CA ALA A 675 -11.87 3.13 -9.77
C ALA A 675 -11.69 3.68 -11.20
N GLY A 676 -11.15 4.89 -11.37
CA GLY A 676 -10.77 5.46 -12.67
C GLY A 676 -9.67 4.70 -13.42
N SER A 677 -8.93 3.83 -12.74
CA SER A 677 -7.91 2.96 -13.37
C SER A 677 -8.50 1.68 -13.99
N LEU A 678 -9.77 1.38 -13.68
CA LEU A 678 -10.47 0.21 -14.21
C LEU A 678 -10.78 0.36 -15.71
N SER A 679 -10.92 -0.77 -16.39
CA SER A 679 -11.29 -0.76 -17.82
C SER A 679 -11.95 -2.06 -18.26
N GLY A 680 -12.98 -1.95 -19.09
CA GLY A 680 -13.73 -3.09 -19.61
C GLY A 680 -14.45 -3.88 -18.50
N ALA A 681 -14.51 -5.20 -18.66
CA ALA A 681 -15.21 -6.09 -17.74
C ALA A 681 -14.34 -6.48 -16.53
N VAL A 682 -14.77 -6.07 -15.34
CA VAL A 682 -14.13 -6.38 -14.05
C VAL A 682 -15.03 -7.35 -13.27
N SER A 683 -14.43 -8.34 -12.59
CA SER A 683 -15.17 -9.27 -11.72
C SER A 683 -15.19 -8.73 -10.30
N LEU A 684 -16.28 -8.95 -9.56
CA LEU A 684 -16.39 -8.56 -8.15
C LEU A 684 -15.24 -9.09 -7.28
N SER A 685 -14.78 -10.33 -7.51
CA SER A 685 -13.58 -10.89 -6.87
C SER A 685 -12.25 -10.13 -7.08
N ALA A 686 -12.25 -9.10 -7.93
CA ALA A 686 -11.09 -8.21 -8.11
C ALA A 686 -11.14 -6.97 -7.20
N ALA A 687 -12.17 -6.82 -6.36
CA ALA A 687 -12.23 -5.78 -5.34
C ALA A 687 -10.98 -5.83 -4.45
N ASP A 688 -10.51 -4.65 -4.04
CA ASP A 688 -9.35 -4.50 -3.17
C ASP A 688 -9.68 -4.90 -1.74
N TYR A 689 -10.92 -4.60 -1.32
CA TYR A 689 -11.45 -4.93 0.00
C TYR A 689 -12.85 -5.53 -0.08
N GLU A 690 -13.11 -6.50 0.79
CA GLU A 690 -14.43 -7.05 1.07
C GLU A 690 -14.75 -6.84 2.56
N LEU A 691 -15.84 -6.13 2.85
CA LEU A 691 -16.32 -5.84 4.19
C LEU A 691 -17.54 -6.71 4.46
N THR A 692 -17.50 -7.49 5.54
CA THR A 692 -18.56 -8.47 5.85
C THR A 692 -19.19 -8.24 7.22
N GLY A 693 -20.51 -8.36 7.28
CA GLY A 693 -21.26 -8.23 8.53
C GLY A 693 -21.12 -9.48 9.40
N THR A 694 -20.99 -9.29 10.72
CA THR A 694 -21.23 -10.39 11.68
C THR A 694 -22.69 -10.48 12.13
N ALA A 695 -23.47 -9.42 11.88
CA ALA A 695 -24.89 -9.32 12.11
C ALA A 695 -25.67 -9.31 10.77
N GLY A 696 -26.98 -9.57 10.84
CA GLY A 696 -27.82 -9.61 9.63
C GLY A 696 -27.82 -8.28 8.89
N ASP A 697 -27.86 -8.37 7.56
CA ASP A 697 -28.23 -7.28 6.66
C ASP A 697 -27.23 -6.10 6.58
N LEU A 698 -25.91 -6.32 6.80
CA LEU A 698 -24.86 -5.33 6.48
C LEU A 698 -24.90 -4.99 4.98
N GLY A 699 -24.76 -3.70 4.66
CA GLY A 699 -24.81 -3.19 3.30
C GLY A 699 -26.21 -2.71 2.89
N SER A 700 -27.14 -2.57 3.84
CA SER A 700 -28.47 -1.98 3.63
C SER A 700 -28.40 -0.51 3.19
N SER A 701 -27.31 0.18 3.48
CA SER A 701 -26.96 1.49 2.93
C SER A 701 -25.45 1.71 2.95
N LEU A 702 -24.97 2.64 2.13
CA LEU A 702 -23.55 2.97 2.00
C LEU A 702 -23.39 4.48 1.70
N ALA A 703 -22.46 5.13 2.40
CA ALA A 703 -21.91 6.45 2.07
C ALA A 703 -20.38 6.35 2.17
N MET A 704 -19.67 7.05 1.28
CA MET A 704 -18.20 6.91 1.12
C MET A 704 -17.51 8.23 0.82
N ASP A 705 -18.24 9.33 0.86
CA ASP A 705 -17.85 10.65 0.36
C ASP A 705 -17.70 11.66 1.51
N SER A 706 -17.42 11.20 2.73
CA SER A 706 -17.34 12.06 3.92
C SER A 706 -16.05 11.85 4.70
N ASP A 707 -15.21 12.86 4.82
CA ASP A 707 -14.11 12.93 5.80
C ASP A 707 -14.67 13.39 7.17
N LEU A 708 -15.07 12.43 8.01
CA LEU A 708 -15.69 12.66 9.32
C LEU A 708 -14.65 12.95 10.41
N ASP A 709 -13.41 12.48 10.28
CA ASP A 709 -12.35 12.70 11.28
C ASP A 709 -11.32 13.79 10.91
N ALA A 710 -11.55 14.43 9.77
CA ALA A 710 -10.77 15.54 9.22
C ALA A 710 -9.29 15.19 8.98
N ASP A 711 -8.98 13.93 8.68
CA ASP A 711 -7.63 13.47 8.37
C ASP A 711 -7.24 13.67 6.89
N GLY A 712 -8.24 13.93 6.04
CA GLY A 712 -8.11 14.21 4.61
C GLY A 712 -8.43 13.03 3.69
N ASP A 713 -8.80 11.88 4.24
CA ASP A 713 -9.21 10.69 3.51
C ASP A 713 -10.73 10.44 3.78
N ASP A 714 -11.51 10.08 2.77
CA ASP A 714 -12.96 9.89 2.97
C ASP A 714 -13.26 8.63 3.81
N ASP A 715 -14.16 8.75 4.78
CA ASP A 715 -14.66 7.65 5.60
C ASP A 715 -15.81 6.89 4.93
N ILE A 716 -15.94 5.61 5.29
CA ILE A 716 -17.00 4.73 4.80
C ILE A 716 -18.03 4.48 5.89
N VAL A 717 -19.30 4.82 5.63
CA VAL A 717 -20.42 4.54 6.52
C VAL A 717 -21.33 3.46 5.92
N ILE A 718 -21.46 2.35 6.63
CA ILE A 718 -22.22 1.17 6.19
C ILE A 718 -23.38 0.90 7.15
N GLY A 719 -24.59 0.84 6.62
CA GLY A 719 -25.78 0.44 7.37
C GLY A 719 -25.91 -1.07 7.52
N ALA A 720 -26.46 -1.50 8.65
CA ALA A 720 -26.96 -2.86 8.89
C ALA A 720 -28.32 -2.78 9.58
N ASP A 721 -29.37 -2.46 8.84
CA ASP A 721 -30.68 -2.12 9.41
C ASP A 721 -31.41 -3.30 10.08
N GLY A 722 -31.04 -4.53 9.72
CA GLY A 722 -31.45 -5.78 10.35
C GLY A 722 -30.66 -6.18 11.60
N ASP A 723 -29.68 -5.39 12.05
CA ASP A 723 -28.86 -5.73 13.21
C ASP A 723 -29.70 -5.90 14.50
N ASP A 724 -29.44 -7.02 15.18
CA ASP A 724 -30.17 -7.52 16.35
C ASP A 724 -29.40 -7.32 17.67
N THR A 725 -28.21 -6.74 17.64
CA THR A 725 -27.25 -6.64 18.75
C THR A 725 -27.83 -5.84 19.92
N ALA A 726 -28.37 -4.65 19.63
CA ALA A 726 -29.01 -3.79 20.63
C ALA A 726 -30.44 -4.24 20.98
N ALA A 727 -31.25 -4.54 19.97
CA ALA A 727 -32.59 -5.13 20.09
C ALA A 727 -33.03 -5.72 18.74
N THR A 728 -34.13 -6.48 18.71
CA THR A 728 -34.62 -7.10 17.47
C THR A 728 -34.88 -6.08 16.36
N ASN A 729 -34.20 -6.18 15.22
CA ASN A 729 -34.21 -5.23 14.11
C ASN A 729 -34.02 -3.77 14.58
N ALA A 730 -33.15 -3.55 15.56
CA ALA A 730 -32.82 -2.20 15.98
C ALA A 730 -32.00 -1.49 14.89
N GLY A 731 -31.15 -2.25 14.21
CA GLY A 731 -30.24 -1.77 13.20
C GLY A 731 -28.98 -1.15 13.79
N ALA A 732 -27.96 -1.02 12.95
CA ALA A 732 -26.68 -0.43 13.27
C ALA A 732 -26.11 0.36 12.06
N ALA A 733 -25.13 1.20 12.32
CA ALA A 733 -24.25 1.75 11.29
C ALA A 733 -22.79 1.67 11.75
N PHE A 734 -21.89 1.40 10.82
CA PHE A 734 -20.47 1.21 11.07
C PHE A 734 -19.67 2.20 10.24
N VAL A 735 -18.77 2.95 10.87
CA VAL A 735 -17.83 3.85 10.21
C VAL A 735 -16.49 3.16 10.09
N PHE A 736 -15.88 3.20 8.91
CA PHE A 736 -14.54 2.70 8.66
C PHE A 736 -13.69 3.85 8.15
N SER A 737 -12.75 4.27 9.00
CA SER A 737 -11.73 5.26 8.65
C SER A 737 -10.54 4.57 8.01
N TRP A 738 -9.99 5.20 6.97
CA TRP A 738 -8.91 4.61 6.20
C TRP A 738 -7.72 4.28 7.09
N ALA A 739 -7.12 3.12 6.83
CA ALA A 739 -5.82 2.81 7.37
C ALA A 739 -4.95 2.15 6.32
N SER A 740 -3.74 2.69 6.17
CA SER A 740 -2.68 2.17 5.27
C SER A 740 -2.26 0.70 5.46
N THR A 741 -2.93 -0.04 6.36
CA THR A 741 -2.67 -1.44 6.69
C THR A 741 -3.92 -2.33 6.73
N TRP A 742 -5.04 -1.91 6.14
CA TRP A 742 -6.23 -2.77 6.03
C TRP A 742 -5.89 -4.16 5.46
N GLY A 743 -6.45 -5.19 6.09
CA GLY A 743 -6.44 -6.53 5.51
C GLY A 743 -7.38 -6.59 4.31
N ALA A 744 -7.13 -7.49 3.36
CA ALA A 744 -8.01 -7.67 2.19
C ALA A 744 -9.46 -8.07 2.53
N SER A 745 -9.73 -8.44 3.79
CA SER A 745 -11.08 -8.68 4.28
C SER A 745 -11.23 -7.99 5.63
N LEU A 746 -12.27 -7.19 5.76
CA LEU A 746 -12.67 -6.53 6.99
C LEU A 746 -14.03 -7.07 7.44
N THR A 747 -14.32 -6.85 8.70
CA THR A 747 -15.59 -7.21 9.33
C THR A 747 -16.17 -6.04 10.08
N SER A 748 -17.44 -6.11 10.46
CA SER A 748 -18.08 -5.07 11.28
C SER A 748 -17.37 -4.78 12.62
N THR A 749 -16.45 -5.64 13.08
CA THR A 749 -15.66 -5.39 14.30
C THR A 749 -14.38 -4.59 14.03
N ASP A 750 -14.04 -4.36 12.77
CA ASP A 750 -12.89 -3.53 12.36
C ASP A 750 -13.31 -2.06 12.14
N ALA A 751 -14.57 -1.72 12.39
CA ALA A 751 -15.08 -0.35 12.31
C ALA A 751 -14.40 0.55 13.36
N SER A 752 -14.09 1.80 12.98
CA SER A 752 -13.53 2.82 13.87
C SER A 752 -14.58 3.38 14.82
N VAL A 753 -15.84 3.52 14.35
CA VAL A 753 -16.99 3.95 15.16
C VAL A 753 -18.18 3.05 14.88
N THR A 754 -18.91 2.67 15.93
CA THR A 754 -20.15 1.88 15.80
C THR A 754 -21.35 2.62 16.38
N LEU A 755 -22.45 2.68 15.62
CA LEU A 755 -23.69 3.33 16.01
C LEU A 755 -24.84 2.34 16.12
N TRP A 756 -25.37 2.15 17.32
CA TRP A 756 -26.45 1.21 17.59
C TRP A 756 -27.84 1.87 17.59
N GLY A 757 -28.80 1.24 16.92
CA GLY A 757 -30.21 1.57 17.06
C GLY A 757 -30.71 1.42 18.51
N THR A 758 -31.75 2.17 18.89
CA THR A 758 -32.13 2.31 20.31
C THR A 758 -33.32 1.46 20.73
N ALA A 759 -34.13 0.99 19.78
CA ALA A 759 -35.31 0.19 20.05
C ALA A 759 -35.58 -0.84 18.94
N ALA A 760 -36.38 -1.85 19.28
CA ALA A 760 -36.74 -2.90 18.34
C ALA A 760 -37.60 -2.38 17.17
N ASP A 761 -37.39 -2.94 15.98
CA ASP A 761 -38.06 -2.60 14.72
C ASP A 761 -37.87 -1.12 14.31
N GLU A 762 -36.76 -0.48 14.67
CA GLU A 762 -36.41 0.89 14.22
C GLU A 762 -35.73 0.90 12.83
N TYR A 763 -34.98 -0.15 12.50
CA TYR A 763 -34.19 -0.29 11.27
C TYR A 763 -33.20 0.87 11.07
N PHE A 764 -32.43 1.21 12.10
CA PHE A 764 -31.37 2.21 12.00
C PHE A 764 -30.25 1.72 11.05
N GLY A 765 -29.78 2.56 10.14
CA GLY A 765 -28.89 2.15 9.04
C GLY A 765 -29.63 1.81 7.73
N SER A 766 -30.94 2.04 7.66
CA SER A 766 -31.74 1.80 6.44
C SER A 766 -31.45 2.78 5.29
N GLY A 767 -30.69 3.85 5.55
CA GLY A 767 -30.28 4.84 4.57
C GLY A 767 -29.09 5.63 5.13
N ALA A 768 -28.19 6.06 4.25
CA ALA A 768 -27.03 6.87 4.60
C ALA A 768 -26.74 7.85 3.46
N ALA A 769 -26.25 9.03 3.78
CA ALA A 769 -25.71 10.00 2.82
C ALA A 769 -24.65 10.87 3.50
N GLY A 770 -23.54 11.12 2.80
CA GLY A 770 -22.41 11.94 3.21
C GLY A 770 -22.14 13.07 2.22
N GLY A 771 -20.89 13.54 2.09
CA GLY A 771 -20.46 14.46 1.03
C GLY A 771 -20.28 15.92 1.41
N PHE A 772 -20.82 16.38 2.55
CA PHE A 772 -20.97 17.81 2.80
C PHE A 772 -20.95 18.21 4.27
N ASP A 773 -20.29 19.33 4.55
CA ASP A 773 -20.33 20.09 5.82
C ASP A 773 -21.63 20.93 5.89
N LEU A 774 -22.62 20.50 6.66
CA LEU A 774 -23.94 21.13 6.75
C LEU A 774 -23.94 22.42 7.59
N ASP A 775 -23.03 22.57 8.55
CA ASP A 775 -23.02 23.74 9.46
C ASP A 775 -21.86 24.72 9.23
N GLY A 776 -20.95 24.40 8.31
CA GLY A 776 -19.85 25.24 7.89
C GLY A 776 -18.69 25.27 8.88
N ASP A 777 -18.51 24.24 9.70
CA ASP A 777 -17.44 24.17 10.69
C ASP A 777 -16.09 23.67 10.13
N GLY A 778 -16.11 23.11 8.92
CA GLY A 778 -14.96 22.64 8.17
C GLY A 778 -14.74 21.13 8.22
N THR A 779 -15.65 20.37 8.81
CA THR A 779 -15.68 18.89 8.78
C THR A 779 -16.95 18.41 8.08
N GLU A 780 -16.88 17.28 7.38
CA GLU A 780 -18.04 16.78 6.66
C GLU A 780 -18.98 16.03 7.61
N ASP A 781 -20.27 16.04 7.29
CA ASP A 781 -21.30 15.41 8.11
C ASP A 781 -21.88 14.18 7.40
N VAL A 782 -22.51 13.28 8.18
CA VAL A 782 -23.27 12.16 7.64
C VAL A 782 -24.67 12.10 8.23
N VAL A 783 -25.65 11.69 7.42
CA VAL A 783 -27.03 11.50 7.85
C VAL A 783 -27.43 10.03 7.71
N ILE A 784 -27.89 9.44 8.81
CA ILE A 784 -28.27 8.03 8.90
C ILE A 784 -29.76 7.88 9.19
N GLY A 785 -30.43 7.03 8.42
CA GLY A 785 -31.86 6.79 8.50
C GLY A 785 -32.25 5.68 9.47
N ALA A 786 -33.44 5.79 10.05
CA ALA A 786 -34.13 4.71 10.75
C ALA A 786 -35.58 4.64 10.27
N ALA A 787 -35.83 3.91 9.18
CA ALA A 787 -37.07 3.97 8.41
C ALA A 787 -38.34 3.71 9.23
N SER A 788 -38.26 2.90 10.29
CA SER A 788 -39.42 2.57 11.12
C SER A 788 -39.34 3.14 12.53
N ASN A 789 -38.54 4.19 12.77
CA ASN A 789 -38.52 4.84 14.09
C ASN A 789 -39.94 5.24 14.57
N ASP A 790 -40.26 4.83 15.80
CA ASP A 790 -41.58 4.92 16.42
C ASP A 790 -41.70 6.08 17.44
N THR A 791 -40.62 6.83 17.68
CA THR A 791 -40.48 7.77 18.82
C THR A 791 -41.57 8.84 18.85
N LYS A 792 -41.92 9.41 17.69
CA LYS A 792 -42.94 10.45 17.59
C LYS A 792 -44.27 9.94 17.02
N ALA A 793 -44.22 9.00 16.08
CA ALA A 793 -45.37 8.34 15.48
C ALA A 793 -44.97 6.95 14.97
N SER A 794 -45.90 5.99 14.98
CA SER A 794 -45.61 4.59 14.66
C SER A 794 -45.14 4.41 13.21
N ALA A 795 -43.95 3.88 13.01
CA ALA A 795 -43.18 3.68 11.78
C ALA A 795 -43.08 4.97 10.97
N ALA A 796 -42.99 6.11 11.66
CA ALA A 796 -42.88 7.39 10.98
C ALA A 796 -41.48 7.57 10.37
N GLY A 797 -40.48 6.92 10.96
CA GLY A 797 -39.10 7.03 10.55
C GLY A 797 -38.40 8.25 11.16
N ALA A 798 -37.08 8.25 11.08
CA ALA A 798 -36.23 9.35 11.53
C ALA A 798 -34.95 9.43 10.68
N ALA A 799 -34.34 10.61 10.63
CA ALA A 799 -33.00 10.85 10.12
C ALA A 799 -32.15 11.43 11.25
N TYR A 800 -30.98 10.86 11.48
CA TYR A 800 -30.01 11.22 12.50
C TYR A 800 -28.84 11.92 11.81
N ILE A 801 -28.53 13.14 12.23
CA ILE A 801 -27.42 13.93 11.72
C ILE A 801 -26.25 13.71 12.68
N ILE A 802 -25.14 13.22 12.15
CA ILE A 802 -23.88 13.01 12.86
C ILE A 802 -22.88 14.01 12.28
N GLN A 803 -22.22 14.78 13.14
CA GLN A 803 -21.17 15.70 12.70
C GLN A 803 -19.82 15.01 12.70
N GLY A 804 -18.93 15.47 11.82
CA GLY A 804 -17.50 15.18 11.91
C GLY A 804 -16.88 15.69 13.23
N TRP A 805 -15.70 15.17 13.59
CA TRP A 805 -15.08 15.37 14.93
C TRP A 805 -13.67 15.94 14.94
#